data_AF-A0A2Z4LLH7-F1
#
_entry.id   AF-A0A2Z4LLH7-F1
#
_cell.length_a   1.000
_cell.length_b   1.000
_cell.length_c   1.000
_cell.angle_alpha   90.00
_cell.angle_beta   90.00
_cell.angle_gamma   90.00
#
_symmetry.space_group_name_H-M   'P 1'
#
loop_
_entity.id
_entity.type
_entity.pdbx_description
1 polymer ?
#
loop_
_entity_poly.entity_id
_entity_poly.type
_entity_poly.pdbx_seq_one_letter_code
_entity_poly.pdbx_strand_id
1 'polypeptide(L)'
;MTIAKKRKLTKIFLFTAGTVAVGGSVGIAIFATRVNSKASQDINAAFREDDPKINKNEVVIDNSQNSNTDSNLTPIEKEKNTTVLIFKNGNDILMTKKVITNKDDSTPLDINAYIPNGWKLDTTRHENNNVAISVGQENVIYVVKEDILYKTTIIFIVDDQIFQTLEISTINNQGIDIEKYVPQGYEIVDVAKQKIELGVTNRIKIQKVVQKHRTTLLFTYKNGVVSREVVDSINDEAINYLKFVPKGYIFDEETNGVDFAIKLDQNNYIAVKPYVIPHPEDNSSEPKEPTTTPEQPEDNRPPIFTPVEPPVDKDKEKENTDEVKFIKTTLRFILEDNTEIASIQIENKDTEEDVIKVEPYLPAGYIVDKSKYTETDGLPVIKKGETNDIIVVQEKKVITTTVVFYLLGNKFGEAQEFTSLEGEGLNVNVADIVPEGYTLAENQDTNLVVGVENRINIVKKVYKHKTTLTFYEGLVPLSKSVVDTVDDETIDVKRYVPEGYELDPEHTLNIVLDTENKIYVKPLPKPKPDPVPVEPTPKPNPKPDPSTLAPRNSSGTYVIVDNYVPDYNETTVKPTTPGALSSEAVRAVEKQISDLEKVYKFVENIDSIDKLNETELSNLTVEMGITGYEADNFKNFVRMLIDPLQFPHLYKNRWYITKESFKHAIKDTKAKYKEFANKGMIPAMNYWQTWPRINAGGVWTYASDDDNPVYNQYKGFNKARFFPSDSKYMRTSGHLLSGDYVGWTKGDVTSKYKDIDTNSYNPSNPREPRGDGIKVFEYRPNADNAVVTDKNQKIYVAWLDASNPKGYAKFETFIRTHSEIAGVVIENMGLLDKNQAFDNLLANLPSHVKKLTLFFETTNTQSLSALKNKQLDDIEILTKSPNVSSSLGIEPLWGIDPIAFRYTRNVSFDYNNNASGEYASGTVRAGSIQFNIVRPSASSSESEVKEAFRIAYVTKKDWKIFQGSFGDGSWPTWIDLSLQPKFRSLKGLELGGKVFYNLKLHNDSEIFTVFSDDIDQQQWDKLIVKGPQRSKLTFDNPNVNSLYIKGLAYNLPNNYNPQLYGLFEAGKQVFRTLYVDNQAMKDAIMNTQAWRTFGSNFTYGIKIIDSSLVDENNGGIDNGI
;
A
#
# COMPACT_ATOMS: atom_id res chain seq x y z
N MET A 1 -33.57 -20.98 71.17
CA MET A 1 -32.35 -21.39 70.44
C MET A 1 -32.69 -22.69 69.72
N THR A 2 -32.43 -22.89 68.43
CA THR A 2 -31.87 -22.05 67.34
C THR A 2 -32.48 -22.60 66.03
N ILE A 3 -33.27 -21.83 65.26
CA ILE A 3 -32.86 -21.10 64.04
C ILE A 3 -32.18 -22.01 62.96
N ALA A 4 -32.62 -22.10 61.70
CA ALA A 4 -33.90 -21.71 61.06
C ALA A 4 -34.10 -22.27 59.62
N LYS A 5 -35.34 -22.65 59.30
CA LYS A 5 -36.09 -22.39 58.02
C LYS A 5 -35.56 -22.83 56.63
N LYS A 6 -36.38 -23.72 56.01
CA LYS A 6 -36.97 -23.64 54.63
C LYS A 6 -36.07 -24.00 53.41
N ARG A 7 -36.57 -24.51 52.27
CA ARG A 7 -37.94 -24.83 51.73
C ARG A 7 -37.79 -25.94 50.63
N LYS A 8 -38.68 -26.92 50.31
CA LYS A 8 -40.17 -27.01 50.16
C LYS A 8 -40.72 -26.16 48.99
N LEU A 9 -41.53 -26.59 48.01
CA LEU A 9 -42.42 -27.77 47.73
C LEU A 9 -42.37 -28.06 46.17
N THR A 10 -43.32 -28.73 45.49
CA THR A 10 -43.64 -30.18 45.32
C THR A 10 -44.79 -30.32 44.30
N LYS A 11 -44.89 -31.39 43.47
CA LYS A 11 -46.09 -31.67 42.63
C LYS A 11 -46.38 -33.15 42.33
N ILE A 12 -47.66 -33.46 42.09
CA ILE A 12 -48.37 -34.76 42.15
C ILE A 12 -49.53 -34.71 41.12
N PHE A 13 -49.97 -35.73 40.37
CA PHE A 13 -49.48 -37.12 40.11
C PHE A 13 -49.61 -37.39 38.57
N LEU A 14 -50.10 -38.47 37.92
CA LEU A 14 -50.74 -39.77 38.25
C LEU A 14 -50.39 -40.80 37.12
N PHE A 15 -51.29 -41.72 36.72
CA PHE A 15 -51.12 -42.74 35.66
C PHE A 15 -52.47 -43.05 34.96
N THR A 16 -52.51 -43.17 33.63
CA THR A 16 -53.41 -44.12 32.91
C THR A 16 -52.94 -44.35 31.46
N ALA A 17 -53.37 -45.46 30.84
CA ALA A 17 -52.71 -46.08 29.69
C ALA A 17 -53.44 -45.90 28.33
N GLY A 18 -52.73 -46.22 27.24
CA GLY A 18 -53.13 -47.42 26.47
C GLY A 18 -53.61 -47.32 25.02
N THR A 19 -52.69 -47.04 24.08
CA THR A 19 -52.61 -47.64 22.71
C THR A 19 -53.72 -47.44 21.64
N VAL A 20 -53.29 -47.53 20.35
CA VAL A 20 -54.08 -47.55 19.10
C VAL A 20 -54.67 -46.16 18.72
N ALA A 21 -54.60 -45.64 17.49
CA ALA A 21 -54.35 -46.25 16.17
C ALA A 21 -53.19 -45.62 15.36
N VAL A 22 -52.83 -46.26 14.24
CA VAL A 22 -51.80 -45.82 13.28
C VAL A 22 -52.39 -44.81 12.28
N GLY A 23 -51.75 -43.64 12.12
CA GLY A 23 -52.09 -42.70 11.04
C GLY A 23 -51.47 -41.31 11.15
N GLY A 24 -50.40 -41.04 10.39
CA GLY A 24 -49.98 -39.68 9.99
C GLY A 24 -49.33 -38.79 11.06
N SER A 25 -48.04 -38.99 11.36
CA SER A 25 -47.30 -38.13 12.32
C SER A 25 -45.83 -37.83 11.96
N VAL A 26 -45.44 -37.95 10.68
CA VAL A 26 -44.07 -37.61 10.21
C VAL A 26 -43.86 -36.11 9.96
N GLY A 27 -44.93 -35.35 9.67
CA GLY A 27 -44.81 -33.97 9.16
C GLY A 27 -44.52 -32.86 10.18
N ILE A 28 -44.62 -33.10 11.49
CA ILE A 28 -44.62 -32.02 12.50
C ILE A 28 -43.21 -31.74 13.08
N ALA A 29 -42.30 -32.70 13.04
CA ALA A 29 -40.97 -32.59 13.68
C ALA A 29 -40.03 -31.53 13.04
N ILE A 30 -40.30 -31.12 11.79
CA ILE A 30 -39.42 -30.23 11.01
C ILE A 30 -39.70 -28.73 11.28
N PHE A 31 -40.88 -28.38 11.78
CA PHE A 31 -41.28 -26.97 11.92
C PHE A 31 -40.80 -26.32 13.23
N ALA A 32 -40.77 -27.08 14.33
CA ALA A 32 -40.55 -26.54 15.68
C ALA A 32 -39.13 -26.02 15.97
N THR A 33 -38.11 -26.47 15.21
CA THR A 33 -36.70 -26.15 15.47
C THR A 33 -36.18 -24.91 14.73
N ARG A 34 -36.97 -24.29 13.85
CA ARG A 34 -36.53 -23.16 12.98
C ARG A 34 -36.67 -21.76 13.58
N VAL A 35 -37.15 -21.61 14.83
CA VAL A 35 -37.61 -20.32 15.39
C VAL A 35 -36.50 -19.42 15.96
N ASN A 36 -35.39 -19.98 16.50
CA ASN A 36 -34.47 -19.23 17.38
C ASN A 36 -33.16 -18.68 16.74
N SER A 37 -33.00 -18.68 15.41
CA SER A 37 -31.78 -18.12 14.79
C SER A 37 -31.99 -17.60 13.35
N LYS A 38 -32.56 -16.40 13.22
CA LYS A 38 -32.56 -15.64 11.95
C LYS A 38 -32.37 -14.13 12.15
N ALA A 39 -31.16 -13.67 11.89
CA ALA A 39 -30.90 -12.36 11.29
C ALA A 39 -30.22 -12.60 9.93
N SER A 40 -30.41 -11.69 8.98
CA SER A 40 -30.30 -11.99 7.54
C SER A 40 -28.92 -11.80 6.90
N GLN A 41 -28.63 -12.68 5.94
CA GLN A 41 -27.80 -12.44 4.76
C GLN A 41 -28.43 -13.24 3.60
N ASP A 42 -28.59 -12.64 2.43
CA ASP A 42 -29.25 -13.25 1.29
C ASP A 42 -28.57 -12.89 -0.03
N ILE A 43 -28.56 -13.84 -0.97
CA ILE A 43 -28.00 -13.69 -2.32
C ILE A 43 -29.01 -14.24 -3.33
N ASN A 44 -29.31 -13.48 -4.38
CA ASN A 44 -30.16 -13.93 -5.48
C ASN A 44 -29.37 -14.85 -6.43
N ALA A 45 -29.67 -16.15 -6.42
CA ALA A 45 -29.21 -17.08 -7.45
C ALA A 45 -30.15 -17.04 -8.66
N ALA A 46 -29.81 -16.21 -9.65
CA ALA A 46 -30.51 -16.20 -10.94
C ALA A 46 -29.91 -17.30 -11.85
N PHE A 47 -30.67 -18.37 -12.08
CA PHE A 47 -30.29 -19.41 -13.05
C PHE A 47 -30.24 -18.83 -14.46
N ARG A 48 -29.18 -19.15 -15.22
CA ARG A 48 -29.18 -19.08 -16.69
C ARG A 48 -29.47 -20.46 -17.24
N GLU A 49 -30.31 -20.53 -18.27
CA GLU A 49 -30.56 -21.75 -19.04
C GLU A 49 -29.60 -21.77 -20.25
N ASP A 50 -28.45 -22.42 -20.08
CA ASP A 50 -27.48 -22.62 -21.17
C ASP A 50 -27.80 -23.95 -21.90
N ASP A 51 -28.43 -23.87 -23.08
CA ASP A 51 -28.64 -25.01 -24.01
C ASP A 51 -28.03 -24.74 -25.41
N PRO A 52 -26.68 -24.70 -25.54
CA PRO A 52 -26.01 -24.53 -26.83
C PRO A 52 -26.09 -25.82 -27.66
N LYS A 53 -27.06 -25.89 -28.57
CA LYS A 53 -27.26 -27.04 -29.48
C LYS A 53 -26.11 -27.18 -30.49
N ILE A 54 -25.10 -27.97 -30.13
CA ILE A 54 -24.01 -28.35 -31.03
C ILE A 54 -24.56 -29.16 -32.22
N ASN A 55 -24.26 -28.68 -33.43
CA ASN A 55 -24.70 -29.30 -34.67
C ASN A 55 -23.81 -30.51 -35.00
N LYS A 56 -24.36 -31.72 -35.01
CA LYS A 56 -23.60 -32.98 -34.90
C LYS A 56 -22.80 -33.43 -36.14
N ASN A 57 -22.77 -32.65 -37.22
CA ASN A 57 -22.35 -33.14 -38.54
C ASN A 57 -20.96 -32.69 -39.01
N GLU A 58 -20.25 -31.81 -38.30
CA GLU A 58 -18.88 -31.42 -38.62
C GLU A 58 -17.96 -31.46 -37.39
N VAL A 59 -17.47 -32.66 -37.06
CA VAL A 59 -16.32 -32.86 -36.18
C VAL A 59 -15.37 -33.83 -36.87
N VAL A 60 -14.35 -33.29 -37.54
CA VAL A 60 -13.24 -34.09 -38.07
C VAL A 60 -12.27 -34.36 -36.93
N ILE A 61 -12.25 -35.61 -36.43
CA ILE A 61 -11.34 -36.02 -35.36
C ILE A 61 -9.97 -36.33 -35.99
N ASP A 62 -9.04 -35.41 -35.87
CA ASP A 62 -7.62 -35.67 -36.14
C ASP A 62 -7.00 -36.34 -34.90
N ASN A 63 -6.62 -37.61 -35.03
CA ASN A 63 -6.03 -38.40 -33.95
C ASN A 63 -4.64 -37.92 -33.50
N SER A 64 -4.00 -36.97 -34.20
CA SER A 64 -2.73 -36.37 -33.80
C SER A 64 -2.85 -35.34 -32.66
N GLN A 65 -4.06 -34.94 -32.26
CA GLN A 65 -4.32 -33.93 -31.22
C GLN A 65 -4.86 -34.51 -29.89
N ASN A 66 -4.84 -35.83 -29.70
CA ASN A 66 -5.35 -36.47 -28.48
C ASN A 66 -4.40 -36.24 -27.28
N SER A 67 -4.69 -35.23 -26.45
CA SER A 67 -4.06 -35.03 -25.14
C SER A 67 -4.31 -36.23 -24.22
N ASN A 68 -3.24 -36.75 -23.60
CA ASN A 68 -3.25 -37.92 -22.72
C ASN A 68 -3.69 -37.61 -21.28
N THR A 69 -4.63 -36.68 -21.11
CA THR A 69 -5.08 -36.14 -19.83
C THR A 69 -6.44 -36.70 -19.39
N ASP A 70 -6.51 -38.03 -19.17
CA ASP A 70 -7.62 -38.68 -18.47
C ASP A 70 -7.20 -39.05 -17.04
N SER A 71 -7.79 -38.37 -16.06
CA SER A 71 -7.39 -38.44 -14.64
C SER A 71 -8.02 -39.62 -13.86
N ASN A 72 -8.64 -40.59 -14.55
CA ASN A 72 -9.37 -41.69 -13.91
C ASN A 72 -8.55 -42.98 -13.67
N LEU A 73 -7.24 -42.96 -13.92
CA LEU A 73 -6.33 -44.03 -13.50
C LEU A 73 -5.70 -43.71 -12.14
N THR A 74 -5.81 -44.64 -11.18
CA THR A 74 -5.05 -44.58 -9.94
C THR A 74 -3.55 -44.52 -10.26
N PRO A 75 -2.80 -43.50 -9.82
CA PRO A 75 -1.39 -43.38 -10.17
C PRO A 75 -0.59 -44.59 -9.69
N ILE A 76 0.10 -45.27 -10.61
CA ILE A 76 1.10 -46.27 -10.25
C ILE A 76 2.21 -45.54 -9.52
N GLU A 77 2.46 -45.89 -8.27
CA GLU A 77 3.44 -45.21 -7.43
C GLU A 77 4.86 -45.58 -7.89
N LYS A 78 5.42 -44.75 -8.77
CA LYS A 78 6.80 -44.88 -9.26
C LYS A 78 7.80 -44.68 -8.13
N GLU A 79 8.88 -45.46 -8.15
CA GLU A 79 10.02 -45.26 -7.26
C GLU A 79 10.63 -43.87 -7.47
N LYS A 80 11.09 -43.24 -6.37
CA LYS A 80 11.56 -41.85 -6.37
C LYS A 80 13.00 -41.76 -5.84
N ASN A 81 13.85 -41.08 -6.60
CA ASN A 81 15.20 -40.71 -6.18
C ASN A 81 15.15 -39.37 -5.42
N THR A 82 15.88 -39.25 -4.32
CA THR A 82 16.08 -37.96 -3.62
C THR A 82 17.52 -37.48 -3.85
N THR A 83 17.68 -36.48 -4.70
CA THR A 83 18.95 -35.78 -4.89
C THR A 83 19.10 -34.70 -3.83
N VAL A 84 20.31 -34.50 -3.31
CA VAL A 84 20.65 -33.39 -2.41
C VAL A 84 21.61 -32.45 -3.12
N LEU A 85 21.33 -31.15 -3.05
CA LEU A 85 22.15 -30.06 -3.60
C LEU A 85 22.65 -29.22 -2.42
N ILE A 86 23.97 -29.03 -2.31
CA ILE A 86 24.62 -28.31 -1.21
C ILE A 86 25.36 -27.12 -1.82
N PHE A 87 24.79 -25.92 -1.69
CA PHE A 87 25.36 -24.68 -2.19
C PHE A 87 26.38 -24.12 -1.19
N LYS A 88 27.57 -23.79 -1.66
CA LYS A 88 28.68 -23.25 -0.87
C LYS A 88 29.25 -21.96 -1.43
N ASN A 89 29.73 -21.09 -0.55
CA ASN A 89 30.69 -20.03 -0.88
C ASN A 89 32.00 -20.31 -0.12
N GLY A 90 33.12 -20.43 -0.82
CA GLY A 90 34.37 -20.89 -0.21
C GLY A 90 34.21 -22.27 0.45
N ASN A 91 34.31 -22.31 1.79
CA ASN A 91 34.10 -23.52 2.58
C ASN A 91 32.68 -23.62 3.18
N ASP A 92 31.98 -22.50 3.34
CA ASP A 92 30.73 -22.39 4.10
C ASP A 92 29.53 -22.91 3.31
N ILE A 93 28.59 -23.58 3.99
CA ILE A 93 27.33 -24.04 3.40
C ILE A 93 26.29 -22.93 3.51
N LEU A 94 25.85 -22.41 2.37
CA LEU A 94 24.80 -21.39 2.28
C LEU A 94 23.40 -22.00 2.34
N MET A 95 23.19 -23.14 1.66
CA MET A 95 21.89 -23.80 1.56
C MET A 95 22.04 -25.28 1.20
N THR A 96 21.22 -26.13 1.81
CA THR A 96 21.00 -27.50 1.38
C THR A 96 19.58 -27.68 0.87
N LYS A 97 19.41 -28.06 -0.39
CA LYS A 97 18.12 -28.27 -1.06
C LYS A 97 17.97 -29.77 -1.40
N LYS A 98 16.84 -30.37 -1.03
CA LYS A 98 16.48 -31.72 -1.49
C LYS A 98 15.53 -31.61 -2.68
N VAL A 99 15.79 -32.39 -3.73
CA VAL A 99 15.00 -32.43 -4.97
C VAL A 99 14.62 -33.89 -5.24
N ILE A 100 13.33 -34.15 -5.38
CA ILE A 100 12.78 -35.50 -5.55
C ILE A 100 12.40 -35.69 -7.02
N THR A 101 12.94 -36.72 -7.65
CA THR A 101 12.73 -37.08 -9.06
C THR A 101 12.19 -38.51 -9.15
N ASN A 102 11.49 -38.86 -10.23
CA ASN A 102 11.09 -40.26 -10.45
C ASN A 102 12.31 -41.04 -10.97
N LYS A 103 12.44 -42.32 -10.58
CA LYS A 103 13.59 -43.16 -10.93
C LYS A 103 13.73 -43.42 -12.45
N ASP A 104 12.64 -43.33 -13.17
CA ASP A 104 12.57 -43.48 -14.64
C ASP A 104 12.83 -42.18 -15.41
N ASP A 105 13.00 -41.05 -14.71
CA ASP A 105 13.08 -39.72 -15.30
C ASP A 105 14.52 -39.37 -15.69
N SER A 106 14.81 -39.37 -17.00
CA SER A 106 16.14 -39.07 -17.54
C SER A 106 16.38 -37.58 -17.77
N THR A 107 15.50 -36.69 -17.29
CA THR A 107 15.63 -35.24 -17.50
C THR A 107 16.78 -34.67 -16.67
N PRO A 108 17.78 -33.99 -17.27
CA PRO A 108 18.86 -33.35 -16.52
C PRO A 108 18.32 -32.29 -15.56
N LEU A 109 18.90 -32.22 -14.35
CA LEU A 109 18.50 -31.24 -13.36
C LEU A 109 19.12 -29.87 -13.69
N ASP A 110 18.33 -28.87 -14.09
CA ASP A 110 18.84 -27.50 -14.21
C ASP A 110 19.20 -26.96 -12.83
N ILE A 111 20.49 -26.79 -12.58
CA ILE A 111 21.00 -26.29 -11.30
C ILE A 111 20.66 -24.82 -11.07
N ASN A 112 20.50 -24.03 -12.14
CA ASN A 112 20.33 -22.58 -12.04
C ASN A 112 18.99 -22.21 -11.39
N ALA A 113 17.95 -23.00 -11.65
CA ALA A 113 16.64 -22.91 -11.00
C ALA A 113 16.65 -23.15 -9.46
N TYR A 114 17.79 -23.55 -8.88
CA TYR A 114 17.94 -23.82 -7.44
C TYR A 114 18.98 -22.94 -6.73
N ILE A 115 19.68 -22.04 -7.45
CA ILE A 115 20.67 -21.13 -6.85
C ILE A 115 19.95 -20.08 -5.97
N PRO A 116 20.46 -19.74 -4.76
CA PRO A 116 19.85 -18.69 -3.94
C PRO A 116 19.97 -17.30 -4.57
N ASN A 117 18.91 -16.49 -4.50
CA ASN A 117 18.90 -15.11 -5.02
C ASN A 117 20.07 -14.26 -4.47
N GLY A 118 20.71 -13.46 -5.34
CA GLY A 118 21.90 -12.67 -5.02
C GLY A 118 23.22 -13.45 -5.06
N TRP A 119 23.19 -14.69 -5.57
CA TRP A 119 24.36 -15.53 -5.82
C TRP A 119 24.33 -16.05 -7.27
N LYS A 120 25.53 -16.23 -7.85
CA LYS A 120 25.78 -16.77 -9.19
C LYS A 120 26.75 -17.96 -9.09
N LEU A 121 26.78 -18.86 -10.07
CA LEU A 121 27.76 -19.96 -10.08
C LEU A 121 29.19 -19.41 -9.96
N ASP A 122 30.02 -20.09 -9.19
CA ASP A 122 31.46 -19.83 -9.14
C ASP A 122 32.11 -20.37 -10.43
N THR A 123 32.24 -19.49 -11.42
CA THR A 123 32.87 -19.80 -12.72
C THR A 123 34.35 -20.15 -12.62
N THR A 124 35.00 -19.95 -11.47
CA THR A 124 36.36 -20.43 -11.20
C THR A 124 36.40 -21.90 -10.77
N ARG A 125 35.25 -22.48 -10.40
CA ARG A 125 35.09 -23.87 -9.94
C ARG A 125 34.18 -24.73 -10.81
N HIS A 126 33.40 -24.13 -11.71
CA HIS A 126 32.51 -24.84 -12.65
C HIS A 126 32.76 -24.37 -14.08
N GLU A 127 33.44 -25.19 -14.88
CA GLU A 127 33.73 -24.87 -16.28
C GLU A 127 32.44 -24.71 -17.11
N ASN A 128 32.45 -23.75 -18.03
CA ASN A 128 31.35 -23.53 -18.99
C ASN A 128 29.96 -23.35 -18.37
N ASN A 129 29.87 -22.85 -17.12
CA ASN A 129 28.61 -22.64 -16.38
C ASN A 129 27.77 -23.92 -16.15
N ASN A 130 28.37 -25.11 -16.26
CA ASN A 130 27.65 -26.39 -16.21
C ASN A 130 28.07 -27.22 -14.99
N VAL A 131 27.10 -27.78 -14.27
CA VAL A 131 27.32 -28.56 -13.04
C VAL A 131 26.78 -29.96 -13.23
N ALA A 132 27.65 -30.97 -13.20
CA ALA A 132 27.24 -32.37 -13.35
C ALA A 132 26.54 -32.88 -12.09
N ILE A 133 25.21 -33.03 -12.13
CA ILE A 133 24.40 -33.51 -11.01
C ILE A 133 24.18 -35.03 -11.08
N SER A 134 24.70 -35.76 -10.10
CA SER A 134 24.42 -37.18 -9.87
C SER A 134 23.06 -37.33 -9.17
N VAL A 135 22.05 -37.80 -9.92
CA VAL A 135 20.68 -38.00 -9.42
C VAL A 135 20.66 -39.06 -8.31
N GLY A 136 19.94 -38.78 -7.22
CA GLY A 136 19.86 -39.66 -6.05
C GLY A 136 21.07 -39.61 -5.11
N GLN A 137 22.02 -38.70 -5.33
CA GLN A 137 23.20 -38.49 -4.48
C GLN A 137 23.27 -37.06 -3.92
N GLU A 138 24.25 -36.82 -3.04
CA GLU A 138 24.59 -35.46 -2.59
C GLU A 138 25.59 -34.82 -3.56
N ASN A 139 25.30 -33.59 -3.97
CA ASN A 139 26.06 -32.82 -4.96
C ASN A 139 26.44 -31.47 -4.34
N VAL A 140 27.71 -31.08 -4.44
CA VAL A 140 28.21 -29.80 -3.91
C VAL A 140 28.40 -28.81 -5.05
N ILE A 141 27.78 -27.64 -4.92
CA ILE A 141 27.78 -26.56 -5.91
C ILE A 141 28.43 -25.33 -5.28
N TYR A 142 29.30 -24.66 -6.02
CA TYR A 142 29.98 -23.46 -5.55
C TYR A 142 29.36 -22.22 -6.21
N VAL A 143 29.08 -21.21 -5.40
CA VAL A 143 28.45 -19.96 -5.81
C VAL A 143 29.15 -18.78 -5.14
N VAL A 144 29.23 -17.67 -5.87
CA VAL A 144 29.78 -16.39 -5.39
C VAL A 144 28.68 -15.33 -5.40
N LYS A 145 28.85 -14.27 -4.61
CA LYS A 145 27.84 -13.21 -4.49
C LYS A 145 27.74 -12.40 -5.78
N GLU A 146 26.57 -11.89 -6.08
CA GLU A 146 26.32 -11.01 -7.22
C GLU A 146 26.59 -9.53 -6.87
N ASP A 147 27.21 -8.81 -7.80
CA ASP A 147 27.58 -7.40 -7.64
C ASP A 147 26.44 -6.49 -8.11
N ILE A 148 26.05 -5.54 -7.28
CA ILE A 148 24.92 -4.65 -7.54
C ILE A 148 25.45 -3.30 -8.07
N LEU A 149 25.11 -2.96 -9.30
CA LEU A 149 25.43 -1.64 -9.88
C LEU A 149 24.36 -0.62 -9.49
N TYR A 150 24.77 0.46 -8.83
CA TYR A 150 23.91 1.60 -8.49
C TYR A 150 24.21 2.76 -9.45
N LYS A 151 23.19 3.24 -10.16
CA LYS A 151 23.22 4.54 -10.84
C LYS A 151 22.60 5.58 -9.94
N THR A 152 23.35 6.63 -9.58
CA THR A 152 22.89 7.68 -8.67
C THR A 152 22.96 9.02 -9.39
N THR A 153 21.85 9.77 -9.35
CA THR A 153 21.76 11.07 -10.02
C THR A 153 21.89 12.18 -9.00
N ILE A 154 22.73 13.18 -9.29
CA ILE A 154 22.95 14.37 -8.49
C ILE A 154 22.37 15.55 -9.26
N ILE A 155 21.52 16.36 -8.62
CA ILE A 155 21.01 17.62 -9.16
C ILE A 155 21.43 18.76 -8.24
N PHE A 156 22.36 19.60 -8.70
CA PHE A 156 22.74 20.83 -8.03
C PHE A 156 21.69 21.93 -8.27
N ILE A 157 21.33 22.67 -7.21
CA ILE A 157 20.25 23.67 -7.22
C ILE A 157 20.77 25.00 -6.65
N VAL A 158 20.58 26.09 -7.38
CA VAL A 158 20.88 27.48 -6.97
C VAL A 158 19.58 28.28 -7.01
N ASP A 159 19.26 29.03 -5.97
CA ASP A 159 18.06 29.89 -5.90
C ASP A 159 16.75 29.18 -6.31
N ASP A 160 16.63 27.90 -5.92
CA ASP A 160 15.56 26.95 -6.24
C ASP A 160 15.36 26.63 -7.74
N GLN A 161 16.32 26.98 -8.59
CA GLN A 161 16.45 26.52 -9.98
C GLN A 161 17.54 25.45 -10.13
N ILE A 162 17.37 24.54 -11.10
CA ILE A 162 18.38 23.51 -11.40
C ILE A 162 19.60 24.16 -12.07
N PHE A 163 20.77 23.96 -11.49
CA PHE A 163 22.04 24.48 -12.00
C PHE A 163 22.79 23.44 -12.84
N GLN A 164 22.87 22.19 -12.38
CA GLN A 164 23.56 21.10 -13.09
C GLN A 164 23.05 19.72 -12.64
N THR A 165 22.95 18.77 -13.58
CA THR A 165 22.68 17.35 -13.29
C THR A 165 23.88 16.48 -13.67
N LEU A 166 24.19 15.46 -12.86
CA LEU A 166 25.28 14.51 -13.05
C LEU A 166 24.82 13.08 -12.70
N GLU A 167 25.14 12.08 -13.53
CA GLU A 167 24.98 10.66 -13.17
C GLU A 167 26.32 10.06 -12.71
N ILE A 168 26.29 9.33 -11.59
CA ILE A 168 27.45 8.66 -11.01
C ILE A 168 27.10 7.18 -10.81
N SER A 169 27.89 6.30 -11.43
CA SER A 169 27.73 4.84 -11.28
C SER A 169 28.70 4.29 -10.22
N THR A 170 28.18 3.53 -9.27
CA THR A 170 28.95 2.89 -8.18
C THR A 170 28.62 1.40 -8.08
N ILE A 171 29.57 0.60 -7.57
CA ILE A 171 29.40 -0.86 -7.44
C ILE A 171 29.27 -1.22 -5.96
N ASN A 172 28.23 -1.99 -5.62
CA ASN A 172 27.84 -2.30 -4.24
C ASN A 172 27.67 -1.00 -3.42
N ASN A 173 27.87 -1.04 -2.10
CA ASN A 173 27.69 0.14 -1.22
C ASN A 173 28.85 1.17 -1.31
N GLN A 174 29.47 1.33 -2.48
CA GLN A 174 30.50 2.35 -2.71
C GLN A 174 29.87 3.75 -2.64
N GLY A 175 30.22 4.49 -1.60
CA GLY A 175 29.70 5.84 -1.35
C GLY A 175 30.15 6.88 -2.39
N ILE A 176 29.34 7.92 -2.55
CA ILE A 176 29.61 9.05 -3.44
C ILE A 176 30.08 10.23 -2.60
N ASP A 177 31.33 10.64 -2.82
CA ASP A 177 31.88 11.88 -2.31
C ASP A 177 31.36 13.05 -3.16
N ILE A 178 30.36 13.76 -2.64
CA ILE A 178 29.65 14.83 -3.35
C ILE A 178 30.53 16.08 -3.58
N GLU A 179 31.49 16.36 -2.70
CA GLU A 179 32.32 17.57 -2.75
C GLU A 179 33.19 17.60 -4.00
N LYS A 180 33.64 16.42 -4.47
CA LYS A 180 34.38 16.26 -5.74
C LYS A 180 33.62 16.69 -7.00
N TYR A 181 32.30 16.89 -6.92
CA TYR A 181 31.44 17.22 -8.06
C TYR A 181 30.83 18.62 -7.97
N VAL A 182 31.09 19.38 -6.90
CA VAL A 182 30.55 20.74 -6.71
C VAL A 182 31.11 21.69 -7.77
N PRO A 183 30.26 22.51 -8.44
CA PRO A 183 30.72 23.48 -9.44
C PRO A 183 31.70 24.51 -8.86
N GLN A 184 32.75 24.84 -9.61
CA GLN A 184 33.77 25.80 -9.18
C GLN A 184 33.17 27.19 -8.90
N GLY A 185 33.40 27.72 -7.70
CA GLY A 185 32.84 28.99 -7.23
C GLY A 185 31.55 28.88 -6.41
N TYR A 186 31.08 27.65 -6.16
CA TYR A 186 29.91 27.35 -5.35
C TYR A 186 30.27 26.44 -4.16
N GLU A 187 29.44 26.47 -3.12
CA GLU A 187 29.53 25.63 -1.92
C GLU A 187 28.18 25.02 -1.56
N ILE A 188 28.15 23.87 -0.88
CA ILE A 188 26.90 23.17 -0.51
C ILE A 188 26.25 23.84 0.71
N VAL A 189 24.96 24.18 0.60
CA VAL A 189 24.16 24.76 1.68
C VAL A 189 23.80 23.67 2.69
N ASP A 190 24.08 23.87 3.99
CA ASP A 190 23.80 22.88 5.05
C ASP A 190 24.40 21.48 4.79
N VAL A 191 25.72 21.42 4.49
CA VAL A 191 26.49 20.18 4.29
C VAL A 191 26.11 19.04 5.24
N ALA A 192 25.95 19.36 6.54
CA ALA A 192 25.62 18.39 7.59
C ALA A 192 24.24 17.71 7.48
N LYS A 193 23.34 18.19 6.60
CA LYS A 193 21.99 17.63 6.41
C LYS A 193 21.84 16.81 5.12
N GLN A 194 22.80 16.87 4.20
CA GLN A 194 22.66 16.32 2.86
C GLN A 194 23.22 14.89 2.76
N LYS A 195 22.37 13.90 3.05
CA LYS A 195 22.65 12.47 2.87
C LYS A 195 22.50 12.07 1.39
N ILE A 196 23.56 11.57 0.76
CA ILE A 196 23.48 10.96 -0.58
C ILE A 196 22.99 9.53 -0.46
N GLU A 197 21.88 9.20 -1.12
CA GLU A 197 21.35 7.84 -1.23
C GLU A 197 21.68 7.24 -2.60
N LEU A 198 22.25 6.03 -2.60
CA LEU A 198 22.69 5.36 -3.83
C LEU A 198 21.51 4.76 -4.60
N GLY A 199 21.52 4.90 -5.92
CA GLY A 199 20.45 4.35 -6.78
C GLY A 199 19.25 5.28 -7.01
N VAL A 200 19.30 6.53 -6.56
CA VAL A 200 18.20 7.51 -6.65
C VAL A 200 18.70 8.92 -7.01
N THR A 201 17.77 9.85 -7.22
CA THR A 201 18.05 11.26 -7.55
C THR A 201 18.14 12.11 -6.28
N ASN A 202 19.33 12.64 -6.01
CA ASN A 202 19.65 13.47 -4.85
C ASN A 202 19.69 14.95 -5.27
N ARG A 203 18.94 15.81 -4.57
CA ARG A 203 18.85 17.25 -4.86
C ARG A 203 19.69 18.05 -3.86
N ILE A 204 20.72 18.71 -4.35
CA ILE A 204 21.82 19.30 -3.59
C ILE A 204 21.76 20.82 -3.72
N LYS A 205 21.30 21.53 -2.68
CA LYS A 205 21.33 23.01 -2.71
C LYS A 205 22.78 23.49 -2.58
N ILE A 206 23.17 24.38 -3.49
CA ILE A 206 24.46 25.07 -3.52
C ILE A 206 24.25 26.59 -3.59
N GLN A 207 25.16 27.34 -2.98
CA GLN A 207 25.19 28.81 -3.04
C GLN A 207 26.52 29.28 -3.62
N LYS A 208 26.54 30.47 -4.23
CA LYS A 208 27.77 31.07 -4.74
C LYS A 208 28.61 31.56 -3.55
N VAL A 209 29.91 31.26 -3.55
CA VAL A 209 30.82 31.72 -2.49
C VAL A 209 30.93 33.24 -2.54
N VAL A 210 30.66 33.93 -1.41
CA VAL A 210 30.71 35.40 -1.31
C VAL A 210 31.89 35.85 -0.47
N GLN A 211 32.85 36.51 -1.11
CA GLN A 211 33.97 37.15 -0.42
C GLN A 211 33.53 38.54 0.09
N LYS A 212 33.85 38.87 1.33
CA LYS A 212 33.54 40.19 1.95
C LYS A 212 34.82 40.98 2.12
N HIS A 213 34.83 42.21 1.62
CA HIS A 213 35.97 43.12 1.65
C HIS A 213 35.68 44.34 2.53
N ARG A 214 36.67 44.82 3.29
CA ARG A 214 36.58 45.99 4.18
C ARG A 214 37.68 46.99 3.84
N THR A 215 37.31 48.02 3.10
CA THR A 215 38.26 48.97 2.49
C THR A 215 38.25 50.30 3.23
N THR A 216 39.42 50.91 3.46
CA THR A 216 39.53 52.24 4.09
C THR A 216 39.87 53.30 3.04
N LEU A 217 39.10 54.39 3.01
CA LEU A 217 39.35 55.57 2.18
C LEU A 217 39.94 56.69 3.04
N LEU A 218 41.04 57.28 2.63
CA LEU A 218 41.76 58.35 3.35
C LEU A 218 41.95 59.55 2.43
N PHE A 219 41.08 60.56 2.57
CA PHE A 219 41.14 61.77 1.77
C PHE A 219 42.24 62.68 2.31
N THR A 220 43.15 63.19 1.46
CA THR A 220 44.33 63.96 1.87
C THR A 220 44.48 65.28 1.11
N TYR A 221 44.99 66.31 1.80
CA TYR A 221 45.35 67.60 1.22
C TYR A 221 46.61 68.13 1.89
N LYS A 222 47.58 68.60 1.09
CA LYS A 222 48.87 69.16 1.57
C LYS A 222 49.54 68.30 2.67
N ASN A 223 49.58 66.99 2.43
CA ASN A 223 50.17 65.94 3.29
C ASN A 223 49.45 65.70 4.64
N GLY A 224 48.26 66.29 4.88
CA GLY A 224 47.38 65.95 6.00
C GLY A 224 46.19 65.09 5.56
N VAL A 225 45.70 64.22 6.43
CA VAL A 225 44.41 63.51 6.24
C VAL A 225 43.26 64.47 6.61
N VAL A 226 42.30 64.62 5.70
CA VAL A 226 41.14 65.51 5.79
C VAL A 226 39.89 64.74 6.24
N SER A 227 39.69 63.52 5.75
CA SER A 227 38.69 62.57 6.27
C SER A 227 39.16 61.13 6.13
N ARG A 228 38.57 60.22 6.91
CA ARG A 228 38.74 58.78 6.81
C ARG A 228 37.37 58.09 6.85
N GLU A 229 37.04 57.38 5.79
CA GLU A 229 35.85 56.52 5.73
C GLU A 229 36.24 55.04 5.67
N VAL A 230 35.32 54.15 6.06
CA VAL A 230 35.48 52.69 5.93
C VAL A 230 34.24 52.15 5.23
N VAL A 231 34.45 51.40 4.15
CA VAL A 231 33.40 50.89 3.26
C VAL A 231 33.54 49.38 3.16
N ASP A 232 32.48 48.67 3.52
CA ASP A 232 32.35 47.23 3.30
C ASP A 232 31.70 46.97 1.92
N SER A 233 32.15 45.93 1.23
CA SER A 233 31.74 45.57 -0.14
C SER A 233 31.80 44.07 -0.38
N ILE A 234 31.10 43.54 -1.39
CA ILE A 234 31.04 42.09 -1.67
C ILE A 234 31.62 41.71 -3.04
N ASN A 235 32.60 40.81 -3.03
CA ASN A 235 33.43 40.44 -4.19
C ASN A 235 34.02 41.70 -4.86
N ASP A 236 34.19 41.70 -6.19
CA ASP A 236 34.75 42.83 -6.98
C ASP A 236 33.80 44.06 -7.12
N GLU A 237 32.95 44.34 -6.12
CA GLU A 237 32.02 45.47 -6.15
C GLU A 237 32.77 46.82 -6.11
N ALA A 238 32.62 47.61 -7.17
CA ALA A 238 33.37 48.84 -7.38
C ALA A 238 32.98 49.97 -6.40
N ILE A 239 33.83 50.23 -5.40
CA ILE A 239 33.63 51.29 -4.41
C ILE A 239 33.69 52.68 -5.08
N ASN A 240 32.52 53.31 -5.23
CA ASN A 240 32.39 54.68 -5.72
C ASN A 240 32.85 55.70 -4.65
N TYR A 241 34.15 55.93 -4.59
CA TYR A 241 34.82 56.80 -3.61
C TYR A 241 34.39 58.28 -3.70
N LEU A 242 33.90 58.75 -4.85
CA LEU A 242 33.48 60.15 -5.03
C LEU A 242 32.31 60.54 -4.12
N LYS A 243 31.45 59.58 -3.74
CA LYS A 243 30.35 59.78 -2.77
C LYS A 243 30.84 60.14 -1.36
N PHE A 244 32.11 59.89 -1.05
CA PHE A 244 32.69 60.02 0.28
C PHE A 244 33.66 61.21 0.42
N VAL A 245 33.82 62.03 -0.63
CA VAL A 245 34.69 63.22 -0.61
C VAL A 245 34.17 64.23 0.43
N PRO A 246 35.01 64.71 1.37
CA PRO A 246 34.54 65.60 2.44
C PRO A 246 34.10 66.97 1.92
N LYS A 247 32.98 67.47 2.47
CA LYS A 247 32.33 68.72 2.07
C LYS A 247 33.30 69.92 2.13
N GLY A 248 33.39 70.66 1.03
CA GLY A 248 34.32 71.79 0.84
C GLY A 248 35.59 71.43 0.06
N TYR A 249 35.76 70.15 -0.30
CA TYR A 249 36.82 69.65 -1.17
C TYR A 249 36.24 68.99 -2.42
N ILE A 250 37.07 68.87 -3.46
CA ILE A 250 36.82 68.08 -4.67
C ILE A 250 37.98 67.11 -4.90
N PHE A 251 37.73 66.02 -5.63
CA PHE A 251 38.77 65.09 -6.07
C PHE A 251 39.83 65.81 -6.91
N ASP A 252 41.10 65.47 -6.69
CA ASP A 252 42.22 66.12 -7.36
C ASP A 252 42.78 65.24 -8.49
N GLU A 253 42.15 65.30 -9.66
CA GLU A 253 42.53 64.50 -10.85
C GLU A 253 44.00 64.68 -11.26
N GLU A 254 44.57 65.86 -11.05
CA GLU A 254 45.98 66.18 -11.36
C GLU A 254 46.97 65.42 -10.46
N THR A 255 46.56 65.13 -9.22
CA THR A 255 47.42 64.45 -8.22
C THR A 255 47.14 62.94 -8.16
N ASN A 256 45.91 62.48 -8.42
CA ASN A 256 45.54 61.07 -8.38
C ASN A 256 45.68 60.34 -9.73
N GLY A 257 45.61 61.08 -10.85
CA GLY A 257 45.38 60.54 -12.18
C GLY A 257 43.89 60.32 -12.49
N VAL A 258 43.56 60.24 -13.77
CA VAL A 258 42.18 60.12 -14.27
C VAL A 258 41.59 58.73 -14.00
N ASP A 259 42.39 57.68 -14.16
CA ASP A 259 41.99 56.28 -13.96
C ASP A 259 42.23 55.79 -12.51
N PHE A 260 41.93 56.62 -11.50
CA PHE A 260 42.17 56.27 -10.10
C PHE A 260 41.22 55.16 -9.61
N ALA A 261 41.79 53.98 -9.34
CA ALA A 261 41.07 52.78 -8.92
C ALA A 261 41.32 52.43 -7.44
N ILE A 262 40.25 52.06 -6.74
CA ILE A 262 40.29 51.61 -5.34
C ILE A 262 40.78 50.16 -5.25
N LYS A 263 41.72 49.91 -4.35
CA LYS A 263 42.20 48.58 -3.98
C LYS A 263 41.44 48.07 -2.77
N LEU A 264 40.74 46.96 -2.91
CA LEU A 264 39.96 46.35 -1.83
C LEU A 264 40.88 45.90 -0.66
N ASP A 265 40.32 45.86 0.56
CA ASP A 265 40.99 45.48 1.82
C ASP A 265 42.21 46.33 2.20
N GLN A 266 42.39 47.51 1.60
CA GLN A 266 43.57 48.36 1.80
C GLN A 266 43.20 49.80 2.18
N ASN A 267 44.21 50.54 2.67
CA ASN A 267 44.16 51.99 2.87
C ASN A 267 44.39 52.68 1.51
N ASN A 268 43.35 53.30 0.98
CA ASN A 268 43.41 54.05 -0.28
C ASN A 268 43.54 55.53 0.02
N TYR A 269 44.67 56.13 -0.35
CA TYR A 269 44.95 57.55 -0.14
C TYR A 269 44.49 58.34 -1.36
N ILE A 270 43.58 59.28 -1.15
CA ILE A 270 42.87 60.00 -2.21
C ILE A 270 43.18 61.49 -2.06
N ALA A 271 43.94 62.09 -2.98
CA ALA A 271 44.22 63.51 -2.92
C ALA A 271 42.96 64.34 -3.27
N VAL A 272 42.71 65.40 -2.51
CA VAL A 272 41.58 66.30 -2.69
C VAL A 272 42.03 67.75 -2.57
N LYS A 273 41.44 68.66 -3.35
CA LYS A 273 41.74 70.11 -3.32
C LYS A 273 40.50 70.93 -2.89
N PRO A 274 40.68 72.05 -2.15
CA PRO A 274 39.57 72.89 -1.72
C PRO A 274 38.73 73.40 -2.90
N TYR A 275 37.42 73.40 -2.74
CA TYR A 275 36.48 73.91 -3.74
C TYR A 275 36.49 75.45 -3.75
N VAL A 276 37.08 76.04 -4.79
CA VAL A 276 37.12 77.50 -4.98
C VAL A 276 35.98 77.91 -5.91
N ILE A 277 35.10 78.78 -5.43
CA ILE A 277 33.96 79.31 -6.19
C ILE A 277 34.44 80.50 -7.04
N PRO A 278 34.27 80.48 -8.39
CA PRO A 278 34.43 81.66 -9.22
C PRO A 278 33.26 82.65 -9.00
N HIS A 279 33.57 83.94 -8.94
CA HIS A 279 32.59 85.03 -8.98
C HIS A 279 32.67 85.79 -10.33
N PRO A 280 31.61 86.51 -10.74
CA PRO A 280 31.05 86.24 -12.07
C PRO A 280 31.06 87.43 -13.04
N GLU A 281 31.08 87.13 -14.34
CA GLU A 281 30.69 88.07 -15.41
C GLU A 281 29.82 87.36 -16.47
N ASP A 282 28.73 88.05 -16.85
CA ASP A 282 27.86 87.94 -18.03
C ASP A 282 27.68 86.60 -18.78
N ASN A 283 26.51 85.94 -18.55
CA ASN A 283 25.32 86.22 -19.37
C ASN A 283 24.03 85.58 -18.80
N SER A 284 22.86 86.05 -19.24
CA SER A 284 21.56 85.70 -18.65
C SER A 284 20.72 84.67 -19.43
N SER A 285 20.21 83.66 -18.72
CA SER A 285 18.78 83.30 -18.63
C SER A 285 18.58 82.00 -17.85
N GLU A 286 17.50 81.91 -17.07
CA GLU A 286 17.20 80.78 -16.17
C GLU A 286 16.82 79.49 -16.93
N PRO A 287 17.03 78.32 -16.32
CA PRO A 287 15.83 77.63 -15.80
C PRO A 287 16.00 76.83 -14.48
N LYS A 288 15.01 76.98 -13.59
CA LYS A 288 14.41 75.96 -12.71
C LYS A 288 15.30 75.02 -11.87
N GLU A 289 15.20 75.17 -10.55
CA GLU A 289 14.95 74.00 -9.68
C GLU A 289 13.45 73.62 -9.74
N PRO A 290 13.04 72.40 -9.30
CA PRO A 290 12.83 72.19 -7.86
C PRO A 290 13.40 70.86 -7.33
N THR A 291 13.76 70.85 -6.04
CA THR A 291 13.86 69.63 -5.24
C THR A 291 12.56 69.39 -4.48
N THR A 292 12.04 68.14 -4.51
CA THR A 292 11.46 67.44 -3.34
C THR A 292 11.23 65.96 -3.62
N THR A 293 11.14 65.18 -2.55
CA THR A 293 10.98 63.71 -2.51
C THR A 293 9.48 63.31 -2.35
N PRO A 294 9.07 62.04 -2.15
CA PRO A 294 8.13 61.41 -3.08
C PRO A 294 6.73 61.06 -2.52
N GLU A 295 5.78 60.84 -3.41
CA GLU A 295 4.61 59.97 -3.20
C GLU A 295 4.45 59.02 -4.40
N GLN A 296 4.07 57.77 -4.14
CA GLN A 296 3.63 56.82 -5.17
C GLN A 296 2.10 56.69 -5.16
N PRO A 297 1.42 57.08 -6.24
CA PRO A 297 0.08 56.59 -6.54
C PRO A 297 0.10 55.28 -7.36
N GLU A 298 -1.07 54.65 -7.47
CA GLU A 298 -1.37 53.44 -8.22
C GLU A 298 -1.36 53.66 -9.74
N ASP A 299 -1.36 52.59 -10.57
CA ASP A 299 -2.14 52.61 -11.82
C ASP A 299 -2.62 51.23 -12.32
N ASN A 300 -3.91 51.18 -12.68
CA ASN A 300 -4.60 50.42 -13.76
C ASN A 300 -4.26 48.93 -14.05
N ARG A 301 -5.17 47.96 -13.82
CA ARG A 301 -6.44 47.59 -14.56
C ARG A 301 -6.22 46.45 -15.59
N PRO A 302 -7.25 45.66 -16.03
CA PRO A 302 -8.70 45.94 -16.07
C PRO A 302 -9.64 44.88 -15.42
N PRO A 303 -10.97 45.16 -15.30
CA PRO A 303 -11.97 44.28 -14.68
C PRO A 303 -12.83 43.49 -15.69
N ILE A 304 -13.59 42.47 -15.23
CA ILE A 304 -14.88 42.04 -15.83
C ILE A 304 -15.76 41.24 -14.84
N PHE A 305 -17.00 41.72 -14.67
CA PHE A 305 -18.28 41.09 -14.25
C PHE A 305 -18.40 39.98 -13.18
N THR A 306 -19.26 40.26 -12.19
CA THR A 306 -19.97 39.30 -11.34
C THR A 306 -21.29 38.79 -11.97
N PRO A 307 -21.73 37.55 -11.67
CA PRO A 307 -23.09 37.08 -11.94
C PRO A 307 -24.13 37.54 -10.89
N VAL A 308 -25.40 37.57 -11.28
CA VAL A 308 -26.56 38.11 -10.54
C VAL A 308 -27.11 37.13 -9.49
N GLU A 309 -27.57 37.65 -8.33
CA GLU A 309 -28.36 36.93 -7.33
C GLU A 309 -29.86 36.80 -7.73
N PRO A 310 -30.53 35.66 -7.47
CA PRO A 310 -31.98 35.58 -7.43
C PRO A 310 -32.54 36.06 -6.07
N PRO A 311 -33.76 36.65 -6.03
CA PRO A 311 -34.29 37.26 -4.81
C PRO A 311 -34.81 36.23 -3.78
N VAL A 312 -34.71 36.60 -2.50
CA VAL A 312 -35.31 35.87 -1.37
C VAL A 312 -36.82 36.05 -1.34
N ASP A 313 -37.57 34.95 -1.33
CA ASP A 313 -39.00 34.95 -1.02
C ASP A 313 -39.24 34.84 0.50
N LYS A 314 -40.33 35.42 1.00
CA LYS A 314 -40.63 35.52 2.43
C LYS A 314 -41.91 34.76 2.77
N ASP A 315 -41.79 33.67 3.53
CA ASP A 315 -42.76 33.29 4.57
C ASP A 315 -42.36 32.01 5.32
N LYS A 316 -42.16 32.10 6.65
CA LYS A 316 -42.91 31.33 7.69
C LYS A 316 -42.30 31.39 9.09
N GLU A 317 -43.15 31.83 10.00
CA GLU A 317 -43.49 31.30 11.34
C GLU A 317 -42.41 30.86 12.36
N LYS A 318 -42.73 31.15 13.62
CA LYS A 318 -41.89 31.01 14.82
C LYS A 318 -41.77 29.55 15.28
N GLU A 319 -40.70 29.27 16.02
CA GLU A 319 -40.77 28.37 17.18
C GLU A 319 -39.90 28.92 18.34
N ASN A 320 -40.07 28.41 19.57
CA ASN A 320 -39.48 28.99 20.77
C ASN A 320 -37.99 28.66 20.95
N THR A 321 -37.23 29.61 21.48
CA THR A 321 -35.93 29.39 22.13
C THR A 321 -35.83 30.27 23.38
N ASP A 322 -35.50 29.69 24.54
CA ASP A 322 -35.21 30.45 25.75
C ASP A 322 -33.97 31.35 25.57
N GLU A 323 -34.00 32.57 26.11
CA GLU A 323 -32.86 33.50 26.03
C GLU A 323 -31.69 33.02 26.91
N VAL A 324 -30.76 32.28 26.32
CA VAL A 324 -29.52 31.88 26.97
C VAL A 324 -28.67 33.12 27.24
N LYS A 325 -28.48 33.45 28.52
CA LYS A 325 -27.62 34.54 28.98
C LYS A 325 -26.15 34.13 28.91
N PHE A 326 -25.33 34.97 28.27
CA PHE A 326 -23.89 34.79 28.15
C PHE A 326 -23.13 35.77 29.04
N ILE A 327 -21.97 35.34 29.54
CA ILE A 327 -21.08 36.11 30.40
C ILE A 327 -19.64 36.06 29.87
N LYS A 328 -18.96 37.22 29.90
CA LYS A 328 -17.59 37.40 29.41
C LYS A 328 -16.59 37.11 30.52
N THR A 329 -15.72 36.13 30.31
CA THR A 329 -14.63 35.77 31.24
C THR A 329 -13.29 36.08 30.57
N THR A 330 -12.29 36.53 31.33
CA THR A 330 -10.95 36.78 30.78
C THR A 330 -9.95 35.80 31.40
N LEU A 331 -9.12 35.19 30.56
CA LEU A 331 -7.99 34.35 30.94
C LEU A 331 -6.70 35.09 30.60
N ARG A 332 -5.82 35.30 31.59
CA ARG A 332 -4.56 36.00 31.42
C ARG A 332 -3.40 35.10 31.83
N PHE A 333 -2.46 34.90 30.93
CA PHE A 333 -1.30 34.02 31.09
C PHE A 333 -0.08 34.84 31.49
N ILE A 334 0.52 34.51 32.64
CA ILE A 334 1.63 35.25 33.24
C ILE A 334 2.80 34.33 33.62
N LEU A 335 4.00 34.88 33.69
CA LEU A 335 5.14 34.24 34.36
C LEU A 335 5.10 34.54 35.87
N GLU A 336 5.96 33.86 36.65
CA GLU A 336 6.07 34.05 38.12
C GLU A 336 6.51 35.48 38.52
N ASP A 337 7.08 36.27 37.60
CA ASP A 337 7.41 37.69 37.81
C ASP A 337 6.24 38.66 37.45
N ASN A 338 5.05 38.12 37.16
CA ASN A 338 3.87 38.81 36.63
C ASN A 338 4.00 39.38 35.20
N THR A 339 5.00 38.98 34.42
CA THR A 339 5.06 39.32 32.98
C THR A 339 3.90 38.66 32.23
N GLU A 340 3.04 39.46 31.60
CA GLU A 340 1.92 38.98 30.78
C GLU A 340 2.42 38.45 29.43
N ILE A 341 2.13 37.17 29.16
CA ILE A 341 2.47 36.47 27.91
C ILE A 341 1.33 36.54 26.90
N ALA A 342 0.08 36.43 27.37
CA ALA A 342 -1.13 36.62 26.57
C ALA A 342 -2.36 36.89 27.44
N SER A 343 -3.40 37.44 26.85
CA SER A 343 -4.72 37.56 27.47
C SER A 343 -5.81 37.33 26.42
N ILE A 344 -6.88 36.61 26.80
CA ILE A 344 -8.00 36.27 25.93
C ILE A 344 -9.33 36.40 26.68
N GLN A 345 -10.31 37.02 26.03
CA GLN A 345 -11.69 37.05 26.52
C GLN A 345 -12.53 35.99 25.80
N ILE A 346 -13.30 35.25 26.58
CA ILE A 346 -14.20 34.17 26.13
C ILE A 346 -15.63 34.45 26.62
N GLU A 347 -16.62 34.05 25.83
CA GLU A 347 -18.04 34.14 26.18
C GLU A 347 -18.58 32.75 26.53
N ASN A 348 -19.08 32.61 27.76
CA ASN A 348 -19.55 31.35 28.33
C ASN A 348 -21.02 31.47 28.73
N LYS A 349 -21.69 30.33 28.92
CA LYS A 349 -23.08 30.34 29.37
C LYS A 349 -23.15 30.55 30.88
N ASP A 350 -24.16 31.31 31.30
CA ASP A 350 -24.47 31.61 32.70
C ASP A 350 -25.21 30.42 33.36
N THR A 351 -24.58 29.25 33.30
CA THR A 351 -25.08 27.95 33.80
C THR A 351 -24.01 27.23 34.60
N GLU A 352 -24.39 26.49 35.65
CA GLU A 352 -23.44 25.88 36.59
C GLU A 352 -22.63 24.71 35.98
N GLU A 353 -23.13 24.05 34.92
CA GLU A 353 -22.50 22.87 34.31
C GLU A 353 -21.32 23.18 33.35
N ASP A 354 -21.19 24.42 32.87
CA ASP A 354 -20.27 24.80 31.79
C ASP A 354 -18.86 25.18 32.34
N VAL A 355 -17.99 24.19 32.58
CA VAL A 355 -16.66 24.40 33.18
C VAL A 355 -15.62 24.86 32.17
N ILE A 356 -14.98 26.01 32.44
CA ILE A 356 -13.93 26.58 31.58
C ILE A 356 -12.61 25.84 31.80
N LYS A 357 -12.14 25.14 30.76
CA LYS A 357 -10.78 24.57 30.68
C LYS A 357 -9.80 25.60 30.13
N VAL A 358 -8.55 25.55 30.56
CA VAL A 358 -7.53 26.58 30.29
C VAL A 358 -6.56 26.17 29.19
N GLU A 359 -6.31 24.88 29.07
CA GLU A 359 -5.38 24.27 28.12
C GLU A 359 -5.65 24.62 26.64
N PRO A 360 -6.91 24.75 26.16
CA PRO A 360 -7.19 25.15 24.78
C PRO A 360 -6.77 26.59 24.44
N TYR A 361 -6.38 27.38 25.45
CA TYR A 361 -6.09 28.81 25.34
C TYR A 361 -4.64 29.15 25.71
N LEU A 362 -3.81 28.15 26.06
CA LEU A 362 -2.40 28.35 26.43
C LEU A 362 -1.56 28.93 25.27
N PRO A 363 -0.66 29.88 25.54
CA PRO A 363 0.33 30.34 24.57
C PRO A 363 1.26 29.20 24.12
N ALA A 364 1.60 29.14 22.83
CA ALA A 364 2.47 28.12 22.28
C ALA A 364 3.87 28.13 22.94
N GLY A 365 4.34 26.96 23.37
CA GLY A 365 5.62 26.79 24.09
C GLY A 365 5.54 26.91 25.62
N TYR A 366 4.35 27.13 26.17
CA TYR A 366 4.11 27.28 27.60
C TYR A 366 3.09 26.26 28.14
N ILE A 367 3.34 25.77 29.35
CA ILE A 367 2.45 24.89 30.11
C ILE A 367 2.07 25.55 31.44
N VAL A 368 0.91 25.23 32.00
CA VAL A 368 0.52 25.69 33.36
C VAL A 368 1.56 25.22 34.37
N ASP A 369 2.03 26.13 35.23
CA ASP A 369 2.87 25.75 36.37
C ASP A 369 2.03 25.09 37.45
N LYS A 370 1.91 23.77 37.34
CA LYS A 370 1.14 22.93 38.26
C LYS A 370 1.64 22.99 39.71
N SER A 371 2.86 23.50 39.98
CA SER A 371 3.36 23.67 41.34
C SER A 371 2.66 24.79 42.11
N LYS A 372 2.02 25.73 41.41
CA LYS A 372 1.36 26.91 42.01
C LYS A 372 -0.12 26.69 42.37
N TYR A 373 -0.70 25.55 41.97
CA TYR A 373 -2.13 25.26 42.12
C TYR A 373 -2.36 24.01 42.98
N THR A 374 -3.00 24.19 44.14
CA THR A 374 -3.09 23.16 45.20
C THR A 374 -4.39 22.35 45.22
N GLU A 375 -5.34 22.64 44.33
CA GLU A 375 -6.64 21.97 44.25
C GLU A 375 -6.88 21.44 42.82
N THR A 376 -7.45 20.23 42.70
CA THR A 376 -7.78 19.53 41.43
C THR A 376 -6.68 19.49 40.37
N ASP A 377 -5.91 18.39 40.33
CA ASP A 377 -4.95 18.02 39.27
C ASP A 377 -3.86 19.07 38.93
N GLY A 378 -3.64 20.04 39.83
CA GLY A 378 -2.63 21.10 39.70
C GLY A 378 -3.02 22.14 38.66
N LEU A 379 -4.28 22.59 38.64
CA LEU A 379 -4.80 23.52 37.62
C LEU A 379 -5.53 24.73 38.24
N PRO A 380 -5.50 25.90 37.57
CA PRO A 380 -6.24 27.09 38.00
C PRO A 380 -7.75 26.91 37.92
N VAL A 381 -8.45 27.21 39.02
CA VAL A 381 -9.92 27.25 39.06
C VAL A 381 -10.40 28.57 38.45
N ILE A 382 -11.06 28.50 37.30
CA ILE A 382 -11.54 29.68 36.57
C ILE A 382 -12.90 30.14 37.11
N LYS A 383 -12.95 31.39 37.56
CA LYS A 383 -14.18 32.10 37.90
C LYS A 383 -14.76 32.76 36.65
N LYS A 384 -16.01 32.44 36.33
CA LYS A 384 -16.74 33.08 35.23
C LYS A 384 -17.02 34.55 35.51
N GLY A 385 -16.96 35.40 34.50
CA GLY A 385 -17.24 36.84 34.64
C GLY A 385 -16.08 37.67 35.22
N GLU A 386 -15.01 37.04 35.70
CA GLU A 386 -13.81 37.71 36.23
C GLU A 386 -12.62 37.60 35.25
N THR A 387 -11.53 38.30 35.56
CA THR A 387 -10.21 38.06 34.95
C THR A 387 -9.43 37.09 35.84
N ASN A 388 -8.88 36.04 35.23
CA ASN A 388 -8.23 34.93 35.93
C ASN A 388 -6.76 34.84 35.50
N ASP A 389 -5.85 34.94 36.48
CA ASP A 389 -4.40 34.93 36.26
C ASP A 389 -3.85 33.50 36.36
N ILE A 390 -3.17 33.08 35.28
CA ILE A 390 -2.71 31.71 35.04
C ILE A 390 -1.19 31.73 34.92
N ILE A 391 -0.50 31.17 35.91
CA ILE A 391 0.96 31.09 35.94
C ILE A 391 1.40 29.96 35.01
N VAL A 392 2.32 30.28 34.09
CA VAL A 392 2.88 29.34 33.12
C VAL A 392 4.39 29.27 33.18
N VAL A 393 4.95 28.12 32.78
CA VAL A 393 6.38 27.86 32.62
C VAL A 393 6.66 27.32 31.22
N GLN A 394 7.89 27.54 30.75
CA GLN A 394 8.33 27.11 29.42
C GLN A 394 8.61 25.60 29.39
N GLU A 395 8.15 24.91 28.35
CA GLU A 395 8.34 23.46 28.19
C GLU A 395 9.79 23.13 27.81
N LYS A 396 10.48 22.29 28.62
CA LYS A 396 11.84 21.80 28.33
C LYS A 396 11.81 20.62 27.38
N LYS A 397 12.73 20.60 26.41
CA LYS A 397 12.80 19.54 25.39
C LYS A 397 13.59 18.31 25.87
N VAL A 398 13.24 17.17 25.29
CA VAL A 398 14.12 15.99 25.26
C VAL A 398 15.12 16.19 24.12
N ILE A 399 16.39 15.89 24.39
CA ILE A 399 17.50 16.08 23.46
C ILE A 399 18.17 14.72 23.20
N THR A 400 18.16 14.29 21.93
CA THR A 400 18.88 13.09 21.48
C THR A 400 20.30 13.47 21.04
N THR A 401 21.28 12.71 21.52
CA THR A 401 22.70 12.84 21.19
C THR A 401 23.14 11.56 20.48
N THR A 402 23.77 11.70 19.32
CA THR A 402 24.16 10.57 18.48
C THR A 402 25.67 10.41 18.49
N VAL A 403 26.18 9.19 18.61
CA VAL A 403 27.60 8.84 18.52
C VAL A 403 27.82 7.99 17.29
N VAL A 404 28.79 8.37 16.46
CA VAL A 404 29.09 7.72 15.19
C VAL A 404 30.58 7.46 15.08
N PHE A 405 30.94 6.19 14.84
CA PHE A 405 32.32 5.79 14.61
C PHE A 405 32.72 6.01 13.15
N TYR A 406 33.99 6.36 12.93
CA TYR A 406 34.57 6.60 11.61
C TYR A 406 35.89 5.83 11.46
N LEU A 407 35.94 4.89 10.52
CA LEU A 407 37.15 4.15 10.14
C LEU A 407 37.74 4.78 8.88
N LEU A 408 38.98 5.28 8.96
CA LEU A 408 39.67 5.93 7.83
C LEU A 408 38.81 7.03 7.15
N GLY A 409 38.13 7.86 7.96
CA GLY A 409 37.23 8.93 7.49
C GLY A 409 35.85 8.47 6.99
N ASN A 410 35.57 7.17 6.95
CA ASN A 410 34.28 6.61 6.50
C ASN A 410 33.45 6.12 7.70
N LYS A 411 32.13 6.36 7.70
CA LYS A 411 31.24 5.91 8.80
C LYS A 411 31.31 4.39 8.97
N PHE A 412 31.50 3.93 10.20
CA PHE A 412 31.67 2.53 10.57
C PHE A 412 30.58 2.08 11.56
N GLY A 413 29.87 1.01 11.21
CA GLY A 413 28.76 0.49 11.99
C GLY A 413 27.51 1.39 11.97
N GLU A 414 26.52 1.00 12.77
CA GLU A 414 25.33 1.83 13.02
C GLU A 414 25.64 2.91 14.05
N ALA A 415 24.83 3.96 14.07
CA ALA A 415 24.93 5.03 15.05
C ALA A 415 24.37 4.57 16.41
N GLN A 416 24.98 5.01 17.50
CA GLN A 416 24.45 4.80 18.86
C GLN A 416 23.77 6.09 19.33
N GLU A 417 22.58 6.00 19.93
CA GLU A 417 21.80 7.16 20.36
C GLU A 417 21.56 7.16 21.87
N PHE A 418 21.64 8.34 22.48
CA PHE A 418 21.56 8.57 23.92
C PHE A 418 20.76 9.85 24.19
N THR A 419 19.80 9.81 25.11
CA THR A 419 18.87 10.93 25.38
C THR A 419 19.12 11.59 26.73
N SER A 420 19.09 12.93 26.79
CA SER A 420 19.02 13.72 28.03
C SER A 420 17.94 14.82 27.93
N LEU A 421 17.74 15.59 29.00
CA LEU A 421 16.86 16.77 29.00
C LEU A 421 17.64 18.05 28.66
N GLU A 422 16.92 19.07 28.17
CA GLU A 422 17.47 20.40 27.87
C GLU A 422 18.08 21.06 29.13
N GLY A 423 19.42 21.06 29.15
CA GLY A 423 20.26 21.54 30.27
C GLY A 423 20.99 20.44 31.06
N GLU A 424 20.82 19.16 30.73
CA GLU A 424 21.46 18.02 31.42
C GLU A 424 22.54 17.34 30.57
N GLY A 425 23.70 17.06 31.19
CA GLY A 425 24.86 16.44 30.52
C GLY A 425 24.75 14.92 30.38
N LEU A 426 25.40 14.35 29.36
CA LEU A 426 25.48 12.91 29.17
C LEU A 426 26.58 12.27 30.04
N ASN A 427 26.29 11.09 30.57
CA ASN A 427 27.22 10.26 31.34
C ASN A 427 27.56 8.98 30.57
N VAL A 428 28.33 9.13 29.48
CA VAL A 428 28.73 8.03 28.58
C VAL A 428 30.23 8.15 28.30
N ASN A 429 31.00 7.09 28.56
CA ASN A 429 32.42 7.01 28.22
C ASN A 429 32.61 6.43 26.82
N VAL A 430 33.20 7.21 25.91
CA VAL A 430 33.43 6.83 24.51
C VAL A 430 34.29 5.58 24.36
N ALA A 431 35.23 5.33 25.29
CA ALA A 431 36.11 4.16 25.22
C ALA A 431 35.37 2.82 25.42
N ASP A 432 34.29 2.82 26.21
CA ASP A 432 33.54 1.61 26.58
C ASP A 432 32.53 1.16 25.52
N ILE A 433 32.33 1.97 24.47
CA ILE A 433 31.35 1.73 23.38
C ILE A 433 32.01 1.48 22.01
N VAL A 434 33.34 1.37 21.95
CA VAL A 434 34.10 1.13 20.70
C VAL A 434 33.84 -0.29 20.17
N PRO A 435 33.57 -0.47 18.85
CA PRO A 435 33.36 -1.80 18.25
C PRO A 435 34.55 -2.77 18.39
N GLU A 436 34.24 -4.04 18.63
CA GLU A 436 35.25 -5.10 18.79
C GLU A 436 36.13 -5.27 17.54
N GLY A 437 37.44 -5.45 17.75
CA GLY A 437 38.46 -5.53 16.68
C GLY A 437 39.09 -4.18 16.30
N TYR A 438 38.59 -3.07 16.84
CA TYR A 438 39.04 -1.71 16.56
C TYR A 438 39.53 -1.02 17.84
N THR A 439 40.27 0.08 17.67
CA THR A 439 40.65 0.98 18.77
C THR A 439 40.40 2.43 18.37
N LEU A 440 40.26 3.32 19.36
CA LEU A 440 40.28 4.76 19.12
C LEU A 440 41.54 5.17 18.35
N ALA A 441 41.39 6.05 17.37
CA ALA A 441 42.50 6.76 16.74
C ALA A 441 43.20 7.70 17.73
N GLU A 442 44.51 7.88 17.58
CA GLU A 442 45.32 8.70 18.48
C GLU A 442 44.92 10.19 18.44
N ASN A 443 45.03 10.86 19.60
CA ASN A 443 44.86 12.32 19.76
C ASN A 443 43.47 12.91 19.41
N GLN A 444 42.40 12.10 19.42
CA GLN A 444 41.04 12.63 19.30
C GLN A 444 40.47 13.10 20.66
N ASP A 445 39.48 14.01 20.61
CA ASP A 445 38.66 14.36 21.77
C ASP A 445 37.60 13.27 22.01
N THR A 446 37.32 12.99 23.29
CA THR A 446 36.31 12.01 23.74
C THR A 446 35.16 12.65 24.51
N ASN A 447 35.11 13.98 24.61
CA ASN A 447 34.00 14.70 25.24
C ASN A 447 32.79 14.76 24.29
N LEU A 448 31.66 14.22 24.73
CA LEU A 448 30.42 14.21 23.94
C LEU A 448 29.63 15.52 24.13
N VAL A 449 29.36 16.21 23.01
CA VAL A 449 28.50 17.38 22.96
C VAL A 449 27.03 16.94 22.89
N VAL A 450 26.22 17.42 23.84
CA VAL A 450 24.80 17.08 23.95
C VAL A 450 24.00 17.64 22.76
N GLY A 451 23.15 16.83 22.15
CA GLY A 451 22.20 17.25 21.12
C GLY A 451 22.71 17.30 19.68
N VAL A 452 23.88 16.72 19.40
CA VAL A 452 24.49 16.68 18.05
C VAL A 452 25.06 15.30 17.72
N GLU A 453 25.45 15.11 16.44
CA GLU A 453 26.27 13.97 16.02
C GLU A 453 27.73 14.15 16.49
N ASN A 454 28.19 13.24 17.32
CA ASN A 454 29.57 13.17 17.82
C ASN A 454 30.36 12.15 16.99
N ARG A 455 31.46 12.59 16.38
CA ARG A 455 32.25 11.79 15.43
C ARG A 455 33.51 11.25 16.08
N ILE A 456 33.56 9.94 16.28
CA ILE A 456 34.64 9.22 16.96
C ILE A 456 35.47 8.45 15.95
N ASN A 457 36.76 8.74 15.84
CA ASN A 457 37.63 8.08 14.86
C ASN A 457 38.19 6.78 15.40
N ILE A 458 38.19 5.72 14.61
CA ILE A 458 38.69 4.39 14.98
C ILE A 458 39.63 3.83 13.90
N VAL A 459 40.48 2.88 14.29
CA VAL A 459 41.44 2.20 13.42
C VAL A 459 41.33 0.69 13.52
N LYS A 460 41.50 -0.01 12.40
CA LYS A 460 41.50 -1.48 12.31
C LYS A 460 42.80 -2.04 12.90
N LYS A 461 42.70 -3.14 13.64
CA LYS A 461 43.84 -3.95 14.07
C LYS A 461 44.37 -4.78 12.88
N VAL A 462 45.58 -4.48 12.40
CA VAL A 462 46.17 -5.06 11.17
C VAL A 462 47.18 -6.16 11.50
N TYR A 463 47.22 -7.21 10.66
CA TYR A 463 48.19 -8.30 10.74
C TYR A 463 49.04 -8.38 9.46
N LYS A 464 50.23 -8.99 9.53
CA LYS A 464 51.17 -9.09 8.39
C LYS A 464 51.68 -10.52 8.26
N HIS A 465 51.77 -10.97 7.01
CA HIS A 465 52.13 -12.32 6.63
C HIS A 465 53.42 -12.34 5.79
N LYS A 466 54.20 -13.42 5.88
CA LYS A 466 55.49 -13.58 5.19
C LYS A 466 55.60 -14.96 4.55
N THR A 467 55.20 -15.03 3.28
CA THR A 467 55.05 -16.26 2.52
C THR A 467 56.28 -16.53 1.66
N THR A 468 56.61 -17.79 1.41
CA THR A 468 57.77 -18.19 0.61
C THR A 468 57.35 -19.08 -0.55
N LEU A 469 57.94 -18.86 -1.73
CA LEU A 469 57.71 -19.61 -2.98
C LEU A 469 59.03 -20.26 -3.41
N THR A 470 59.03 -21.56 -3.68
CA THR A 470 60.22 -22.30 -4.16
C THR A 470 59.86 -23.09 -5.41
N PHE A 471 60.55 -22.79 -6.53
CA PHE A 471 60.26 -23.35 -7.85
C PHE A 471 61.11 -24.58 -8.17
N TYR A 472 60.55 -25.56 -8.87
CA TYR A 472 61.17 -26.84 -9.19
C TYR A 472 60.96 -27.27 -10.66
N GLU A 473 62.02 -27.75 -11.31
CA GLU A 473 61.92 -28.57 -12.53
C GLU A 473 62.00 -30.05 -12.12
N GLY A 474 60.86 -30.75 -12.17
CA GLY A 474 60.75 -32.10 -11.62
C GLY A 474 61.11 -32.13 -10.13
N LEU A 475 62.23 -32.78 -9.77
CA LEU A 475 62.74 -32.83 -8.39
C LEU A 475 63.86 -31.82 -8.09
N VAL A 476 64.27 -31.00 -9.07
CA VAL A 476 65.40 -30.06 -8.94
C VAL A 476 64.89 -28.66 -8.59
N PRO A 477 65.28 -28.06 -7.45
CA PRO A 477 64.92 -26.68 -7.13
C PRO A 477 65.68 -25.70 -8.03
N LEU A 478 64.96 -24.76 -8.65
CA LEU A 478 65.49 -23.73 -9.55
C LEU A 478 65.72 -22.39 -8.85
N SER A 479 64.72 -21.90 -8.12
CA SER A 479 64.72 -20.57 -7.53
C SER A 479 63.85 -20.50 -6.28
N LYS A 480 64.02 -19.41 -5.51
CA LYS A 480 63.26 -19.13 -4.30
C LYS A 480 62.95 -17.64 -4.19
N SER A 481 61.72 -17.31 -3.83
CA SER A 481 61.22 -15.94 -3.66
C SER A 481 60.48 -15.83 -2.33
N VAL A 482 60.50 -14.65 -1.72
CA VAL A 482 59.77 -14.36 -0.48
C VAL A 482 58.83 -13.20 -0.77
N VAL A 483 57.58 -13.33 -0.34
CA VAL A 483 56.49 -12.39 -0.59
C VAL A 483 55.86 -12.03 0.75
N ASP A 484 56.03 -10.78 1.14
CA ASP A 484 55.32 -10.20 2.28
C ASP A 484 53.92 -9.76 1.83
N THR A 485 52.88 -10.09 2.59
CA THR A 485 51.46 -9.75 2.31
C THR A 485 50.79 -9.18 3.56
N VAL A 486 49.67 -8.45 3.38
CA VAL A 486 48.90 -7.85 4.50
C VAL A 486 47.45 -8.31 4.46
N ASP A 487 46.94 -8.78 5.60
CA ASP A 487 45.64 -9.48 5.71
C ASP A 487 45.46 -10.53 4.57
N ASP A 488 44.30 -10.60 3.91
CA ASP A 488 43.92 -11.65 2.93
C ASP A 488 44.51 -11.46 1.50
N GLU A 489 45.64 -10.76 1.34
CA GLU A 489 46.23 -10.45 0.04
C GLU A 489 46.76 -11.71 -0.70
N THR A 490 46.31 -11.90 -1.96
CA THR A 490 46.60 -13.11 -2.76
C THR A 490 47.87 -12.98 -3.62
N ILE A 491 48.64 -14.07 -3.71
CA ILE A 491 49.97 -14.08 -4.34
C ILE A 491 49.89 -14.52 -5.81
N ASP A 492 50.14 -13.61 -6.74
CA ASP A 492 50.26 -13.89 -8.18
C ASP A 492 51.61 -14.58 -8.49
N VAL A 493 51.62 -15.91 -8.35
CA VAL A 493 52.80 -16.77 -8.55
C VAL A 493 53.45 -16.60 -9.93
N LYS A 494 52.69 -16.25 -10.96
CA LYS A 494 53.22 -16.12 -12.34
C LYS A 494 54.31 -15.05 -12.45
N ARG A 495 54.31 -14.04 -11.57
CA ARG A 495 55.33 -12.97 -11.53
C ARG A 495 56.70 -13.44 -11.02
N TYR A 496 56.78 -14.62 -10.42
CA TYR A 496 57.98 -15.15 -9.78
C TYR A 496 58.53 -16.41 -10.49
N VAL A 497 57.87 -16.86 -11.57
CA VAL A 497 58.33 -17.98 -12.40
C VAL A 497 59.67 -17.63 -13.08
N PRO A 498 60.69 -18.51 -13.04
CA PRO A 498 61.97 -18.27 -13.71
C PRO A 498 61.86 -18.04 -15.22
N GLU A 499 62.68 -17.13 -15.76
CA GLU A 499 62.75 -16.86 -17.19
C GLU A 499 63.12 -18.12 -17.98
N GLY A 500 62.40 -18.38 -19.08
CA GLY A 500 62.55 -19.59 -19.90
C GLY A 500 61.66 -20.76 -19.49
N TYR A 501 60.89 -20.64 -18.40
CA TYR A 501 59.96 -21.67 -17.91
C TYR A 501 58.50 -21.17 -17.90
N GLU A 502 57.56 -22.11 -17.91
CA GLU A 502 56.14 -21.90 -17.58
C GLU A 502 55.71 -22.79 -16.41
N LEU A 503 54.62 -22.42 -15.73
CA LEU A 503 53.99 -23.28 -14.71
C LEU A 503 53.60 -24.63 -15.33
N ASP A 504 53.89 -25.72 -14.62
CA ASP A 504 53.53 -27.06 -15.08
C ASP A 504 52.04 -27.35 -14.80
N PRO A 505 51.19 -27.49 -15.84
CA PRO A 505 49.75 -27.68 -15.67
C PRO A 505 49.36 -29.05 -15.10
N GLU A 506 50.30 -30.00 -15.02
CA GLU A 506 50.05 -31.31 -14.37
C GLU A 506 50.05 -31.21 -12.83
N HIS A 507 50.49 -30.08 -12.26
CA HIS A 507 50.56 -29.85 -10.82
C HIS A 507 49.62 -28.72 -10.36
N THR A 508 48.72 -29.03 -9.41
CA THR A 508 47.73 -28.06 -8.92
C THR A 508 48.33 -27.01 -7.99
N LEU A 509 48.15 -25.73 -8.35
CA LEU A 509 48.71 -24.59 -7.64
C LEU A 509 47.82 -24.16 -6.46
N ASN A 510 48.18 -24.57 -5.25
CA ASN A 510 47.60 -24.07 -4.00
C ASN A 510 48.67 -23.34 -3.19
N ILE A 511 48.42 -22.07 -2.83
CA ILE A 511 49.33 -21.26 -2.02
C ILE A 511 48.75 -21.04 -0.63
N VAL A 512 49.54 -21.31 0.40
CA VAL A 512 49.22 -21.11 1.81
C VAL A 512 50.13 -20.01 2.36
N LEU A 513 49.54 -18.95 2.93
CA LEU A 513 50.29 -17.83 3.51
C LEU A 513 51.13 -18.28 4.73
N ASP A 514 52.15 -17.50 5.09
CA ASP A 514 53.11 -17.78 6.18
C ASP A 514 53.91 -19.10 6.06
N THR A 515 53.88 -19.76 4.90
CA THR A 515 54.58 -21.05 4.68
C THR A 515 55.45 -21.06 3.42
N GLU A 516 56.25 -22.12 3.27
CA GLU A 516 57.03 -22.38 2.05
C GLU A 516 56.25 -23.28 1.09
N ASN A 517 55.86 -22.69 -0.03
CA ASN A 517 55.06 -23.30 -1.08
C ASN A 517 55.97 -23.82 -2.20
N LYS A 518 55.77 -25.08 -2.62
CA LYS A 518 56.50 -25.69 -3.73
C LYS A 518 55.71 -25.60 -5.02
N ILE A 519 56.35 -25.11 -6.07
CA ILE A 519 55.73 -24.85 -7.38
C ILE A 519 56.53 -25.56 -8.46
N TYR A 520 55.86 -26.29 -9.34
CA TYR A 520 56.52 -27.03 -10.44
C TYR A 520 56.41 -26.24 -11.74
N VAL A 521 57.49 -26.27 -12.53
CA VAL A 521 57.64 -25.54 -13.80
C VAL A 521 58.36 -26.40 -14.83
N LYS A 522 58.17 -26.07 -16.11
CA LYS A 522 58.74 -26.78 -17.27
C LYS A 522 59.27 -25.79 -18.33
N PRO A 523 60.30 -26.15 -19.11
CA PRO A 523 60.97 -25.22 -20.02
C PRO A 523 60.17 -24.96 -21.31
N LEU A 524 60.25 -23.73 -21.81
CA LEU A 524 59.52 -23.26 -22.99
C LEU A 524 60.14 -23.75 -24.33
N PRO A 525 59.33 -24.25 -25.29
CA PRO A 525 59.81 -24.70 -26.59
C PRO A 525 60.16 -23.53 -27.53
N LYS A 526 61.23 -23.68 -28.33
CA LYS A 526 61.71 -22.63 -29.26
C LYS A 526 60.87 -22.56 -30.55
N PRO A 527 60.55 -21.34 -31.05
CA PRO A 527 59.68 -21.16 -32.22
C PRO A 527 60.35 -21.49 -33.56
N LYS A 528 59.53 -21.70 -34.59
CA LYS A 528 59.91 -21.79 -36.02
C LYS A 528 59.40 -20.54 -36.77
N PRO A 529 60.03 -20.13 -37.89
CA PRO A 529 59.72 -18.88 -38.59
C PRO A 529 58.51 -18.93 -39.53
N ASP A 530 57.87 -17.77 -39.72
CA ASP A 530 56.62 -17.57 -40.46
C ASP A 530 56.78 -17.31 -41.98
N PRO A 531 55.73 -17.60 -42.79
CA PRO A 531 55.61 -17.12 -44.17
C PRO A 531 54.52 -16.03 -44.36
N VAL A 532 54.98 -14.80 -44.64
CA VAL A 532 54.48 -13.75 -45.58
C VAL A 532 52.95 -13.53 -45.82
N PRO A 533 52.44 -12.26 -45.88
CA PRO A 533 50.99 -11.96 -45.83
C PRO A 533 50.20 -12.13 -47.15
N VAL A 534 48.86 -12.03 -47.03
CA VAL A 534 47.87 -12.03 -48.13
C VAL A 534 47.06 -10.72 -48.16
N GLU A 535 46.56 -10.33 -49.32
CA GLU A 535 45.92 -9.04 -49.64
C GLU A 535 44.54 -8.79 -48.99
N PRO A 536 44.11 -7.51 -48.86
CA PRO A 536 42.87 -7.14 -48.16
C PRO A 536 41.59 -7.40 -48.97
N THR A 537 40.57 -7.96 -48.30
CA THR A 537 39.21 -8.09 -48.83
C THR A 537 38.42 -6.77 -48.79
N PRO A 538 37.44 -6.55 -49.69
CA PRO A 538 36.73 -5.28 -49.84
C PRO A 538 35.81 -4.95 -48.66
N LYS A 539 35.54 -3.65 -48.47
CA LYS A 539 34.58 -3.14 -47.47
C LYS A 539 33.18 -3.74 -47.68
N PRO A 540 32.47 -4.15 -46.62
CA PRO A 540 31.03 -4.36 -46.67
C PRO A 540 30.30 -3.07 -47.06
N ASN A 541 29.16 -3.20 -47.75
CA ASN A 541 28.24 -2.08 -47.96
C ASN A 541 27.77 -1.50 -46.61
N PRO A 542 27.42 -0.20 -46.54
CA PRO A 542 26.74 0.37 -45.38
C PRO A 542 25.51 -0.47 -45.04
N LYS A 543 25.36 -0.86 -43.76
CA LYS A 543 24.08 -1.39 -43.30
C LYS A 543 23.03 -0.28 -43.42
N PRO A 544 21.81 -0.56 -43.90
CA PRO A 544 20.75 0.45 -43.92
C PRO A 544 20.45 0.90 -42.48
N ASP A 545 20.18 2.19 -42.31
CA ASP A 545 19.90 2.79 -41.00
C ASP A 545 18.65 2.17 -40.37
N PRO A 546 18.74 1.50 -39.21
CA PRO A 546 17.60 0.92 -38.49
C PRO A 546 16.46 1.91 -38.19
N SER A 547 16.74 3.22 -38.11
CA SER A 547 15.70 4.26 -37.91
C SER A 547 14.70 4.34 -39.08
N THR A 548 15.13 3.91 -40.27
CA THR A 548 14.36 3.96 -41.52
C THR A 548 13.64 2.65 -41.84
N LEU A 549 13.91 1.58 -41.09
CA LEU A 549 13.41 0.25 -41.41
C LEU A 549 12.02 0.00 -40.82
N ALA A 550 11.13 -0.50 -41.67
CA ALA A 550 9.81 -0.99 -41.27
C ALA A 550 9.90 -2.18 -40.28
N PRO A 551 8.83 -2.50 -39.54
CA PRO A 551 8.79 -3.63 -38.62
C PRO A 551 9.15 -4.95 -39.31
N ARG A 552 10.02 -5.73 -38.67
CA ARG A 552 10.37 -7.10 -39.12
C ARG A 552 9.26 -8.10 -38.84
N ASN A 553 8.43 -7.80 -37.85
CA ASN A 553 7.42 -8.69 -37.29
C ASN A 553 6.01 -8.27 -37.73
N SER A 554 5.07 -9.21 -37.69
CA SER A 554 3.68 -8.92 -37.99
C SER A 554 3.04 -8.12 -36.87
N SER A 555 2.23 -7.13 -37.23
CA SER A 555 1.35 -6.42 -36.28
C SER A 555 0.40 -7.37 -35.56
N GLY A 556 0.09 -8.52 -36.16
CA GLY A 556 -0.63 -9.62 -35.54
C GLY A 556 -2.10 -9.69 -35.91
N THR A 557 -2.90 -10.29 -35.04
CA THR A 557 -4.33 -10.49 -35.26
C THR A 557 -5.14 -9.20 -35.12
N TYR A 558 -6.27 -9.17 -35.83
CA TYR A 558 -7.31 -8.17 -35.62
C TYR A 558 -8.00 -8.43 -34.27
N VAL A 559 -8.09 -7.39 -33.44
CA VAL A 559 -8.75 -7.42 -32.13
C VAL A 559 -10.27 -7.47 -32.34
N ILE A 560 -10.85 -8.63 -32.06
CA ILE A 560 -12.28 -8.82 -31.85
C ILE A 560 -12.47 -8.88 -30.34
N VAL A 561 -13.05 -7.83 -29.75
CA VAL A 561 -13.15 -7.65 -28.28
C VAL A 561 -13.74 -8.88 -27.58
N ASP A 562 -14.76 -9.51 -28.17
CA ASP A 562 -15.43 -10.67 -27.58
C ASP A 562 -14.56 -11.93 -27.48
N ASN A 563 -13.45 -11.98 -28.22
CA ASN A 563 -12.49 -13.10 -28.19
C ASN A 563 -11.39 -12.90 -27.12
N TYR A 564 -11.20 -11.68 -26.59
CA TYR A 564 -10.13 -11.38 -25.61
C TYR A 564 -10.53 -11.70 -24.17
N VAL A 565 -11.83 -11.76 -23.89
CA VAL A 565 -12.37 -12.18 -22.60
C VAL A 565 -13.07 -13.52 -22.80
N PRO A 566 -12.43 -14.67 -22.49
CA PRO A 566 -13.15 -15.94 -22.49
C PRO A 566 -14.26 -15.89 -21.44
N ASP A 567 -15.36 -16.61 -21.66
CA ASP A 567 -16.49 -16.60 -20.75
C ASP A 567 -16.16 -17.45 -19.50
N TYR A 568 -15.58 -16.80 -18.50
CA TYR A 568 -15.07 -17.38 -17.27
C TYR A 568 -16.17 -18.02 -16.41
N ASN A 569 -16.41 -19.32 -16.61
CA ASN A 569 -17.20 -20.14 -15.70
C ASN A 569 -16.30 -20.76 -14.60
N GLU A 570 -15.69 -19.91 -13.78
CA GLU A 570 -14.83 -20.33 -12.65
C GLU A 570 -15.61 -20.46 -11.31
N THR A 571 -16.93 -20.68 -11.36
CA THR A 571 -17.71 -20.86 -10.13
C THR A 571 -17.29 -22.13 -9.36
N THR A 572 -17.02 -21.95 -8.07
CA THR A 572 -16.82 -23.05 -7.12
C THR A 572 -18.16 -23.65 -6.69
N VAL A 573 -19.24 -22.86 -6.73
CA VAL A 573 -20.61 -23.28 -6.37
C VAL A 573 -21.29 -23.97 -7.54
N LYS A 574 -21.02 -25.26 -7.70
CA LYS A 574 -21.72 -26.10 -8.69
C LYS A 574 -23.14 -26.42 -8.23
N PRO A 575 -24.16 -26.39 -9.11
CA PRO A 575 -25.49 -26.89 -8.80
C PRO A 575 -25.46 -28.35 -8.36
N THR A 576 -26.33 -28.72 -7.42
CA THR A 576 -26.61 -30.12 -7.10
C THR A 576 -27.63 -30.68 -8.08
N THR A 577 -27.72 -32.02 -8.16
CA THR A 577 -28.74 -32.74 -8.94
C THR A 577 -29.50 -33.71 -8.02
N PRO A 578 -30.42 -33.21 -7.18
CA PRO A 578 -31.18 -34.06 -6.27
C PRO A 578 -32.18 -34.95 -7.01
N GLY A 579 -32.59 -36.03 -6.36
CA GLY A 579 -33.68 -36.86 -6.86
C GLY A 579 -35.04 -36.16 -6.80
N ALA A 580 -36.01 -36.72 -7.53
CA ALA A 580 -37.39 -36.23 -7.52
C ALA A 580 -38.02 -36.30 -6.11
N LEU A 581 -38.86 -35.31 -5.79
CA LEU A 581 -39.61 -35.27 -4.53
C LEU A 581 -40.54 -36.48 -4.35
N SER A 582 -40.74 -36.91 -3.10
CA SER A 582 -41.72 -37.95 -2.79
C SER A 582 -43.15 -37.49 -3.09
N SER A 583 -44.06 -38.44 -3.31
CA SER A 583 -45.48 -38.18 -3.54
C SER A 583 -46.15 -37.35 -2.44
N GLU A 584 -45.64 -37.38 -1.21
CA GLU A 584 -46.10 -36.57 -0.07
C GLU A 584 -45.63 -35.13 -0.22
N ALA A 585 -44.37 -34.92 -0.58
CA ALA A 585 -43.79 -33.59 -0.79
C ALA A 585 -44.39 -32.90 -2.03
N VAL A 586 -44.65 -33.64 -3.12
CA VAL A 586 -45.39 -33.10 -4.28
C VAL A 586 -46.78 -32.61 -3.87
N ARG A 587 -47.53 -33.41 -3.08
CA ARG A 587 -48.85 -33.01 -2.56
C ARG A 587 -48.78 -31.80 -1.61
N ALA A 588 -47.68 -31.62 -0.88
CA ALA A 588 -47.45 -30.42 -0.07
C ALA A 588 -47.25 -29.16 -0.95
N VAL A 589 -46.51 -29.27 -2.06
CA VAL A 589 -46.37 -28.19 -3.06
C VAL A 589 -47.72 -27.86 -3.72
N GLU A 590 -48.50 -28.89 -4.07
CA GLU A 590 -49.86 -28.70 -4.61
C GLU A 590 -50.79 -27.97 -3.63
N LYS A 591 -50.71 -28.28 -2.32
CA LYS A 591 -51.42 -27.53 -1.27
C LYS A 591 -50.95 -26.08 -1.22
N GLN A 592 -49.63 -25.83 -1.18
CA GLN A 592 -49.08 -24.46 -1.15
C GLN A 592 -49.57 -23.60 -2.32
N ILE A 593 -49.58 -24.15 -3.54
CA ILE A 593 -50.11 -23.47 -4.73
C ILE A 593 -51.61 -23.19 -4.55
N SER A 594 -52.39 -24.14 -4.03
CA SER A 594 -53.81 -23.94 -3.74
C SER A 594 -54.07 -22.89 -2.64
N ASP A 595 -53.21 -22.81 -1.63
CA ASP A 595 -53.30 -21.79 -0.59
C ASP A 595 -53.01 -20.38 -1.16
N LEU A 596 -52.06 -20.23 -2.08
CA LEU A 596 -51.87 -18.95 -2.80
C LEU A 596 -53.07 -18.58 -3.67
N GLU A 597 -53.72 -19.55 -4.32
CA GLU A 597 -54.96 -19.31 -5.07
C GLU A 597 -56.11 -18.82 -4.17
N LYS A 598 -56.14 -19.20 -2.89
CA LYS A 598 -57.08 -18.61 -1.90
C LYS A 598 -56.72 -17.16 -1.58
N VAL A 599 -55.43 -16.86 -1.34
CA VAL A 599 -54.98 -15.49 -1.05
C VAL A 599 -55.29 -14.55 -2.21
N TYR A 600 -55.07 -14.97 -3.47
CA TYR A 600 -55.45 -14.17 -4.63
C TYR A 600 -56.96 -13.91 -4.67
N LYS A 601 -57.79 -14.95 -4.55
CA LYS A 601 -59.26 -14.82 -4.55
C LYS A 601 -59.79 -13.93 -3.42
N PHE A 602 -59.13 -13.92 -2.27
CA PHE A 602 -59.49 -13.03 -1.17
C PHE A 602 -59.25 -11.55 -1.54
N VAL A 603 -58.13 -11.23 -2.20
CA VAL A 603 -57.81 -9.82 -2.54
C VAL A 603 -58.33 -9.36 -3.90
N GLU A 604 -58.70 -10.25 -4.83
CA GLU A 604 -58.90 -9.89 -6.24
C GLU A 604 -59.91 -8.75 -6.42
N ASN A 605 -61.01 -8.77 -5.66
CA ASN A 605 -62.11 -7.79 -5.71
C ASN A 605 -62.02 -6.65 -4.66
N ILE A 606 -60.94 -6.53 -3.88
CA ILE A 606 -60.79 -5.52 -2.81
C ILE A 606 -59.93 -4.33 -3.31
N ASP A 607 -60.53 -3.22 -3.73
CA ASP A 607 -59.80 -2.13 -4.39
C ASP A 607 -59.06 -1.14 -3.46
N SER A 608 -59.32 -1.18 -2.15
CA SER A 608 -58.68 -0.31 -1.15
C SER A 608 -58.69 -0.96 0.23
N ILE A 609 -57.77 -0.55 1.11
CA ILE A 609 -57.67 -1.13 2.47
C ILE A 609 -58.94 -0.87 3.30
N ASP A 610 -59.66 0.24 3.08
CA ASP A 610 -60.92 0.52 3.78
C ASP A 610 -62.05 -0.49 3.48
N LYS A 611 -61.91 -1.29 2.41
CA LYS A 611 -62.82 -2.38 2.03
C LYS A 611 -62.40 -3.74 2.61
N LEU A 612 -61.27 -3.84 3.32
CA LEU A 612 -60.72 -5.09 3.83
C LEU A 612 -61.44 -5.55 5.10
N ASN A 613 -62.06 -6.73 5.05
CA ASN A 613 -62.58 -7.37 6.26
C ASN A 613 -61.45 -8.03 7.06
N GLU A 614 -60.95 -7.32 8.08
CA GLU A 614 -59.93 -7.81 9.03
C GLU A 614 -60.32 -9.09 9.79
N THR A 615 -61.62 -9.38 9.92
CA THR A 615 -62.10 -10.66 10.48
C THR A 615 -61.89 -11.81 9.51
N GLU A 616 -62.22 -11.62 8.23
CA GLU A 616 -61.98 -12.62 7.17
C GLU A 616 -60.50 -12.82 6.91
N LEU A 617 -59.69 -11.76 6.91
CA LEU A 617 -58.23 -11.87 6.84
C LEU A 617 -57.66 -12.66 8.03
N SER A 618 -58.18 -12.42 9.24
CA SER A 618 -57.78 -13.19 10.42
C SER A 618 -58.21 -14.66 10.32
N ASN A 619 -59.40 -14.95 9.79
CA ASN A 619 -59.87 -16.32 9.53
C ASN A 619 -58.99 -17.02 8.47
N LEU A 620 -58.66 -16.34 7.36
CA LEU A 620 -57.77 -16.85 6.31
C LEU A 620 -56.38 -17.17 6.86
N THR A 621 -55.84 -16.30 7.73
CA THR A 621 -54.55 -16.51 8.41
C THR A 621 -54.57 -17.83 9.22
N VAL A 622 -55.68 -18.10 9.93
CA VAL A 622 -55.87 -19.32 10.71
C VAL A 622 -56.14 -20.55 9.81
N GLU A 623 -56.90 -20.42 8.73
CA GLU A 623 -57.15 -21.51 7.77
C GLU A 623 -55.86 -21.97 7.07
N MET A 624 -54.95 -21.03 6.78
CA MET A 624 -53.62 -21.30 6.26
C MET A 624 -52.64 -21.84 7.33
N GLY A 625 -53.03 -21.87 8.61
CA GLY A 625 -52.22 -22.37 9.72
C GLY A 625 -51.07 -21.43 10.15
N ILE A 626 -51.10 -20.16 9.72
CA ILE A 626 -50.02 -19.20 9.97
C ILE A 626 -50.16 -18.63 11.39
N THR A 627 -49.07 -18.66 12.17
CA THR A 627 -49.08 -18.27 13.60
C THR A 627 -47.85 -17.47 14.00
N GLY A 628 -47.92 -16.79 15.15
CA GLY A 628 -46.83 -15.95 15.66
C GLY A 628 -46.45 -14.80 14.70
N TYR A 629 -45.19 -14.42 14.67
CA TYR A 629 -44.68 -13.30 13.85
C TYR A 629 -44.91 -13.48 12.33
N GLU A 630 -45.05 -14.71 11.84
CA GLU A 630 -45.38 -14.96 10.43
C GLU A 630 -46.82 -14.53 10.10
N ALA A 631 -47.74 -14.54 11.07
CA ALA A 631 -49.12 -14.11 10.89
C ALA A 631 -49.22 -12.59 10.64
N ASP A 632 -48.46 -11.78 11.38
CA ASP A 632 -48.45 -10.32 11.20
C ASP A 632 -47.79 -9.92 9.87
N ASN A 633 -46.71 -10.61 9.48
CA ASN A 633 -46.10 -10.43 8.16
C ASN A 633 -47.06 -10.84 7.03
N PHE A 634 -47.80 -11.94 7.19
CA PHE A 634 -48.82 -12.37 6.21
C PHE A 634 -49.94 -11.33 6.06
N LYS A 635 -50.50 -10.80 7.17
CA LYS A 635 -51.53 -9.76 7.11
C LYS A 635 -51.03 -8.48 6.44
N ASN A 636 -49.80 -8.07 6.72
CA ASN A 636 -49.19 -6.91 6.06
C ASN A 636 -48.94 -7.14 4.56
N PHE A 637 -48.54 -8.34 4.15
CA PHE A 637 -48.49 -8.71 2.73
C PHE A 637 -49.85 -8.61 2.04
N VAL A 638 -50.92 -9.13 2.66
CA VAL A 638 -52.28 -9.05 2.09
C VAL A 638 -52.74 -7.60 1.94
N ARG A 639 -52.45 -6.72 2.91
CA ARG A 639 -52.70 -5.28 2.79
C ARG A 639 -51.89 -4.63 1.66
N MET A 640 -50.62 -5.01 1.48
CA MET A 640 -49.75 -4.52 0.40
C MET A 640 -50.22 -4.96 -1.01
N LEU A 641 -50.85 -6.14 -1.16
CA LEU A 641 -51.49 -6.55 -2.42
C LEU A 641 -52.71 -5.68 -2.78
N ILE A 642 -53.38 -5.11 -1.78
CA ILE A 642 -54.57 -4.28 -1.95
C ILE A 642 -54.16 -2.83 -2.26
N ASP A 643 -53.29 -2.25 -1.43
CA ASP A 643 -52.78 -0.88 -1.61
C ASP A 643 -51.27 -0.83 -1.29
N PRO A 644 -50.39 -0.88 -2.31
CA PRO A 644 -48.94 -0.80 -2.12
C PRO A 644 -48.45 0.63 -1.82
N LEU A 645 -49.27 1.67 -1.97
CA LEU A 645 -48.88 3.07 -1.70
C LEU A 645 -48.83 3.37 -0.20
N GLN A 646 -49.65 2.66 0.60
CA GLN A 646 -49.67 2.72 2.08
C GLN A 646 -48.37 2.21 2.73
N PHE A 647 -47.45 1.63 1.95
CA PHE A 647 -46.16 1.10 2.42
C PHE A 647 -44.98 1.92 1.85
N PRO A 648 -44.88 3.24 2.10
CA PRO A 648 -43.93 4.13 1.41
C PRO A 648 -42.45 3.83 1.68
N HIS A 649 -42.16 3.14 2.80
CA HIS A 649 -40.82 2.65 3.13
C HIS A 649 -40.39 1.46 2.22
N LEU A 650 -41.34 0.69 1.68
CA LEU A 650 -41.08 -0.34 0.66
C LEU A 650 -41.12 0.28 -0.75
N TYR A 651 -42.01 1.24 -0.97
CA TYR A 651 -42.22 1.95 -2.25
C TYR A 651 -40.94 2.58 -2.81
N LYS A 652 -40.11 3.19 -1.96
CA LYS A 652 -38.82 3.81 -2.37
C LYS A 652 -37.87 2.84 -3.09
N ASN A 653 -37.94 1.54 -2.80
CA ASN A 653 -37.04 0.55 -3.41
C ASN A 653 -37.57 0.00 -4.76
N ARG A 654 -38.81 0.30 -5.16
CA ARG A 654 -39.50 -0.16 -6.40
C ARG A 654 -39.85 -1.66 -6.50
N TRP A 655 -39.79 -2.43 -5.41
CA TRP A 655 -39.99 -3.90 -5.43
C TRP A 655 -41.31 -4.34 -4.80
N TYR A 656 -42.44 -3.71 -5.13
CA TYR A 656 -43.76 -4.16 -4.69
C TYR A 656 -44.36 -5.17 -5.69
N ILE A 657 -45.10 -6.15 -5.19
CA ILE A 657 -45.86 -7.08 -6.02
C ILE A 657 -47.33 -6.65 -6.14
N THR A 658 -47.81 -6.44 -7.37
CA THR A 658 -49.24 -6.15 -7.64
C THR A 658 -50.08 -7.43 -7.62
N LYS A 659 -51.41 -7.30 -7.53
CA LYS A 659 -52.34 -8.43 -7.68
C LYS A 659 -52.10 -9.23 -8.97
N GLU A 660 -51.91 -8.56 -10.11
CA GLU A 660 -51.68 -9.24 -11.39
C GLU A 660 -50.28 -9.87 -11.48
N SER A 661 -49.26 -9.24 -10.89
CA SER A 661 -47.93 -9.84 -10.71
C SER A 661 -47.98 -11.10 -9.82
N PHE A 662 -48.80 -11.08 -8.76
CA PHE A 662 -49.01 -12.22 -7.86
C PHE A 662 -49.77 -13.36 -8.54
N LYS A 663 -50.84 -13.04 -9.28
CA LYS A 663 -51.57 -13.96 -10.17
C LYS A 663 -50.65 -14.63 -11.20
N HIS A 664 -49.73 -13.87 -11.78
CA HIS A 664 -48.73 -14.36 -12.73
C HIS A 664 -47.77 -15.35 -12.04
N ALA A 665 -47.21 -14.97 -10.88
CA ALA A 665 -46.34 -15.85 -10.09
C ALA A 665 -47.04 -17.16 -9.69
N ILE A 666 -48.32 -17.12 -9.31
CA ILE A 666 -49.12 -18.32 -9.01
C ILE A 666 -49.28 -19.19 -10.25
N LYS A 667 -49.67 -18.61 -11.39
CA LYS A 667 -49.85 -19.32 -12.67
C LYS A 667 -48.56 -20.01 -13.11
N ASP A 668 -47.43 -19.31 -13.04
CA ASP A 668 -46.13 -19.82 -13.46
C ASP A 668 -45.61 -20.89 -12.50
N THR A 669 -45.82 -20.72 -11.20
CA THR A 669 -45.54 -21.77 -10.19
C THR A 669 -46.37 -23.02 -10.50
N LYS A 670 -47.66 -22.86 -10.78
CA LYS A 670 -48.59 -23.95 -11.13
C LYS A 670 -48.29 -24.61 -12.47
N ALA A 671 -47.65 -23.91 -13.41
CA ALA A 671 -47.16 -24.49 -14.66
C ALA A 671 -45.88 -25.32 -14.45
N LYS A 672 -44.94 -24.83 -13.64
CA LYS A 672 -43.59 -25.40 -13.51
C LYS A 672 -43.40 -26.41 -12.36
N TYR A 673 -44.33 -26.52 -11.40
CA TYR A 673 -44.06 -27.28 -10.16
C TYR A 673 -43.64 -28.74 -10.34
N LYS A 674 -44.15 -29.46 -11.34
CA LYS A 674 -43.74 -30.86 -11.59
C LYS A 674 -42.30 -30.96 -12.10
N GLU A 675 -41.85 -29.98 -12.88
CA GLU A 675 -40.48 -29.90 -13.39
C GLU A 675 -39.49 -29.68 -12.25
N PHE A 676 -39.79 -28.72 -11.35
CA PHE A 676 -38.95 -28.43 -10.19
C PHE A 676 -39.04 -29.52 -9.11
N ALA A 677 -40.20 -30.14 -8.91
CA ALA A 677 -40.32 -31.31 -8.04
C ALA A 677 -39.50 -32.51 -8.54
N ASN A 678 -39.40 -32.71 -9.86
CA ASN A 678 -38.51 -33.72 -10.44
C ASN A 678 -37.02 -33.41 -10.23
N LYS A 679 -36.67 -32.15 -9.96
CA LYS A 679 -35.32 -31.66 -9.60
C LYS A 679 -35.11 -31.56 -8.07
N GLY A 680 -36.01 -32.10 -7.25
CA GLY A 680 -35.94 -32.04 -5.78
C GLY A 680 -36.23 -30.66 -5.17
N MET A 681 -36.87 -29.76 -5.92
CA MET A 681 -37.10 -28.37 -5.53
C MET A 681 -38.58 -28.07 -5.21
N ILE A 682 -38.79 -27.16 -4.26
CA ILE A 682 -40.06 -26.63 -3.76
C ILE A 682 -40.13 -25.10 -3.98
N PRO A 683 -41.31 -24.49 -4.07
CA PRO A 683 -41.41 -23.04 -4.23
C PRO A 683 -40.98 -22.33 -2.93
N ALA A 684 -40.22 -21.26 -3.06
CA ALA A 684 -39.64 -20.52 -1.93
C ALA A 684 -40.67 -19.57 -1.29
N MET A 685 -41.64 -20.14 -0.55
CA MET A 685 -42.68 -19.38 0.15
C MET A 685 -42.31 -19.09 1.61
N ASN A 686 -42.05 -17.83 1.92
CA ASN A 686 -41.89 -17.32 3.29
C ASN A 686 -42.39 -15.86 3.39
N TYR A 687 -43.07 -15.51 4.49
CA TYR A 687 -43.59 -14.17 4.77
C TYR A 687 -42.66 -13.48 5.79
N TRP A 688 -41.70 -12.68 5.31
CA TRP A 688 -40.59 -12.12 6.08
C TRP A 688 -40.59 -10.60 6.01
N GLN A 689 -40.61 -9.92 7.17
CA GLN A 689 -40.50 -8.45 7.29
C GLN A 689 -41.34 -7.69 6.23
N THR A 690 -42.66 -7.89 6.27
CA THR A 690 -43.67 -7.35 5.32
C THR A 690 -43.61 -7.86 3.86
N TRP A 691 -42.60 -8.65 3.46
CA TRP A 691 -42.46 -9.17 2.10
C TRP A 691 -42.64 -10.70 2.02
N PRO A 692 -43.38 -11.24 1.03
CA PRO A 692 -43.19 -12.61 0.58
C PRO A 692 -42.05 -12.71 -0.43
N ARG A 693 -41.30 -13.82 -0.48
CA ARG A 693 -40.37 -14.10 -1.60
C ARG A 693 -41.05 -14.67 -2.85
N ILE A 694 -42.35 -14.42 -3.00
CA ILE A 694 -43.11 -14.72 -4.20
C ILE A 694 -42.80 -13.61 -5.22
N ASN A 695 -41.56 -13.57 -5.70
CA ASN A 695 -41.15 -12.73 -6.82
C ASN A 695 -41.96 -13.12 -8.07
N ALA A 696 -42.21 -12.15 -8.95
CA ALA A 696 -43.07 -12.31 -10.12
C ALA A 696 -42.64 -13.45 -11.09
N GLY A 697 -41.38 -13.91 -11.03
CA GLY A 697 -40.85 -15.03 -11.82
C GLY A 697 -40.86 -16.42 -11.16
N GLY A 698 -41.37 -16.56 -9.93
CA GLY A 698 -41.48 -17.84 -9.21
C GLY A 698 -40.14 -18.42 -8.75
N VAL A 699 -39.72 -18.09 -7.52
CA VAL A 699 -38.44 -18.58 -6.95
C VAL A 699 -38.60 -20.00 -6.39
N TRP A 700 -37.62 -20.86 -6.68
CA TRP A 700 -37.54 -22.23 -6.20
C TRP A 700 -36.32 -22.44 -5.29
N THR A 701 -36.46 -23.32 -4.31
CA THR A 701 -35.38 -23.75 -3.41
C THR A 701 -35.38 -25.28 -3.32
N TYR A 702 -34.24 -25.86 -2.96
CA TYR A 702 -34.15 -27.28 -2.63
C TYR A 702 -35.03 -27.64 -1.43
N ALA A 703 -35.60 -28.85 -1.44
CA ALA A 703 -36.40 -29.35 -0.31
C ALA A 703 -35.53 -29.70 0.92
N SER A 704 -34.30 -30.17 0.69
CA SER A 704 -33.29 -30.35 1.74
C SER A 704 -32.35 -29.15 1.82
N ASP A 705 -32.00 -28.75 3.05
CA ASP A 705 -30.92 -27.78 3.30
C ASP A 705 -29.52 -28.38 3.01
N ASP A 706 -29.42 -29.71 2.82
CA ASP A 706 -28.20 -30.43 2.41
C ASP A 706 -28.08 -30.58 0.88
N ASP A 707 -29.17 -30.39 0.14
CA ASP A 707 -29.13 -30.30 -1.32
C ASP A 707 -28.79 -28.88 -1.80
N ASN A 708 -28.81 -27.87 -0.93
CA ASN A 708 -28.51 -26.49 -1.31
C ASN A 708 -26.98 -26.25 -1.37
N PRO A 709 -26.39 -25.99 -2.56
CA PRO A 709 -24.95 -25.87 -2.71
C PRO A 709 -24.38 -24.62 -2.02
N VAL A 710 -25.16 -23.53 -1.89
CA VAL A 710 -24.76 -22.32 -1.17
C VAL A 710 -24.68 -22.59 0.33
N TYR A 711 -25.68 -23.28 0.90
CA TYR A 711 -25.64 -23.69 2.31
C TYR A 711 -24.50 -24.68 2.59
N ASN A 712 -24.18 -25.57 1.66
CA ASN A 712 -23.01 -26.46 1.79
C ASN A 712 -21.68 -25.70 1.69
N GLN A 713 -21.57 -24.69 0.83
CA GLN A 713 -20.41 -23.79 0.79
C GLN A 713 -20.28 -23.02 2.11
N TYR A 714 -21.38 -22.50 2.67
CA TYR A 714 -21.37 -21.80 3.96
C TYR A 714 -21.00 -22.73 5.13
N LYS A 715 -21.48 -23.98 5.16
CA LYS A 715 -20.98 -25.03 6.09
C LYS A 715 -19.47 -25.24 5.92
N GLY A 716 -18.97 -25.24 4.69
CA GLY A 716 -17.53 -25.35 4.38
C GLY A 716 -16.72 -24.18 4.94
N PHE A 717 -17.11 -22.94 4.63
CA PHE A 717 -16.47 -21.73 5.15
C PHE A 717 -16.50 -21.69 6.70
N ASN A 718 -17.64 -22.01 7.30
CA ASN A 718 -17.80 -22.03 8.76
C ASN A 718 -17.00 -23.14 9.46
N LYS A 719 -16.66 -24.24 8.76
CA LYS A 719 -15.73 -25.27 9.26
C LYS A 719 -14.25 -24.90 9.10
N ALA A 720 -13.90 -23.97 8.20
CA ALA A 720 -12.51 -23.57 7.95
C ALA A 720 -11.96 -22.54 8.95
N ARG A 721 -12.86 -21.75 9.58
CA ARG A 721 -12.56 -20.70 10.56
C ARG A 721 -11.77 -21.20 11.78
N PHE A 722 -11.16 -20.29 12.52
CA PHE A 722 -10.54 -20.58 13.82
C PHE A 722 -11.55 -20.92 14.93
N PHE A 723 -12.77 -20.39 14.81
CA PHE A 723 -13.92 -20.76 15.63
C PHE A 723 -14.91 -21.58 14.77
N PRO A 724 -14.63 -22.87 14.51
CA PRO A 724 -15.41 -23.64 13.56
C PRO A 724 -16.81 -23.99 14.06
N SER A 725 -17.73 -24.13 13.12
CA SER A 725 -19.08 -24.65 13.32
C SER A 725 -19.63 -25.28 12.03
N ASP A 726 -20.67 -26.08 12.16
CA ASP A 726 -21.45 -26.66 11.05
C ASP A 726 -22.65 -25.77 10.64
N SER A 727 -22.65 -24.50 11.04
CA SER A 727 -23.66 -23.52 10.65
C SER A 727 -23.79 -23.42 9.13
N LYS A 728 -25.01 -23.55 8.62
CA LYS A 728 -25.37 -23.26 7.22
C LYS A 728 -25.56 -21.77 6.92
N TYR A 729 -25.37 -20.90 7.92
CA TYR A 729 -25.51 -19.45 7.82
C TYR A 729 -24.20 -18.74 8.21
N MET A 730 -23.87 -17.66 7.50
CA MET A 730 -22.72 -16.80 7.78
C MET A 730 -22.99 -15.85 8.97
N ARG A 731 -21.99 -15.13 9.46
CA ARG A 731 -22.14 -14.23 10.62
C ARG A 731 -22.79 -12.90 10.21
N THR A 732 -23.90 -12.59 10.85
CA THR A 732 -24.64 -11.35 10.64
C THR A 732 -23.87 -10.14 11.17
N SER A 733 -24.20 -8.93 10.72
CA SER A 733 -23.61 -7.70 11.23
C SER A 733 -23.63 -7.59 12.76
N GLY A 734 -24.65 -8.14 13.42
CA GLY A 734 -24.72 -8.17 14.89
C GLY A 734 -23.62 -9.07 15.48
N HIS A 735 -23.50 -10.29 14.94
CA HIS A 735 -22.45 -11.25 15.34
C HIS A 735 -21.04 -10.73 15.04
N LEU A 736 -20.85 -9.92 13.98
CA LEU A 736 -19.57 -9.29 13.70
C LEU A 736 -19.20 -8.23 14.75
N LEU A 737 -20.12 -7.28 15.03
CA LEU A 737 -19.91 -6.21 16.01
C LEU A 737 -19.74 -6.74 17.45
N SER A 738 -20.41 -7.84 17.80
CA SER A 738 -20.21 -8.48 19.10
C SER A 738 -19.06 -9.48 19.14
N GLY A 739 -18.56 -9.92 17.97
CA GLY A 739 -17.61 -11.02 17.85
C GLY A 739 -18.17 -12.40 18.26
N ASP A 740 -19.47 -12.63 18.09
CA ASP A 740 -20.09 -13.93 18.38
C ASP A 740 -19.88 -14.93 17.23
N TYR A 741 -19.61 -16.19 17.60
CA TYR A 741 -19.44 -17.31 16.67
C TYR A 741 -20.47 -18.40 16.99
N VAL A 742 -21.14 -18.92 15.97
CA VAL A 742 -22.19 -19.94 16.16
C VAL A 742 -21.57 -21.21 16.76
N GLY A 743 -22.22 -21.79 17.77
CA GLY A 743 -21.69 -22.95 18.48
C GLY A 743 -20.55 -22.65 19.46
N TRP A 744 -20.35 -21.37 19.83
CA TRP A 744 -19.41 -20.94 20.85
C TRP A 744 -20.08 -19.99 21.86
N THR A 745 -19.65 -20.07 23.13
CA THR A 745 -20.04 -19.15 24.20
C THR A 745 -18.86 -18.24 24.51
N LYS A 746 -19.13 -16.93 24.62
CA LYS A 746 -18.16 -15.88 24.94
C LYS A 746 -18.45 -15.29 26.32
N GLY A 747 -17.42 -15.16 27.16
CA GLY A 747 -17.49 -14.42 28.44
C GLY A 747 -16.40 -13.36 28.54
N ASP A 748 -16.72 -12.19 29.08
CA ASP A 748 -15.72 -11.17 29.43
C ASP A 748 -14.90 -11.66 30.63
N VAL A 749 -13.58 -11.58 30.50
CA VAL A 749 -12.61 -11.99 31.53
C VAL A 749 -11.53 -10.94 31.76
N THR A 750 -11.74 -9.70 31.29
CA THR A 750 -10.78 -8.60 31.35
C THR A 750 -10.27 -8.35 32.77
N SER A 751 -11.15 -8.48 33.78
CA SER A 751 -10.81 -8.31 35.20
C SER A 751 -9.84 -9.35 35.80
N LYS A 752 -9.42 -10.37 35.04
CA LYS A 752 -8.30 -11.25 35.40
C LYS A 752 -6.93 -10.60 35.17
N TYR A 753 -6.85 -9.65 34.24
CA TYR A 753 -5.62 -9.02 33.74
C TYR A 753 -5.38 -7.72 34.50
N LYS A 754 -4.48 -7.75 35.49
CA LYS A 754 -4.28 -6.66 36.47
C LYS A 754 -3.49 -5.47 35.93
N ASP A 755 -2.88 -5.62 34.76
CA ASP A 755 -2.09 -4.63 34.03
C ASP A 755 -2.93 -3.82 33.02
N ILE A 756 -4.18 -4.22 32.79
CA ILE A 756 -5.19 -3.41 32.08
C ILE A 756 -5.89 -2.49 33.09
N ASP A 757 -5.88 -1.18 32.84
CA ASP A 757 -6.81 -0.25 33.49
C ASP A 757 -8.23 -0.46 32.93
N THR A 758 -9.11 -1.06 33.75
CA THR A 758 -10.51 -1.34 33.38
C THR A 758 -11.49 -0.22 33.74
N ASN A 759 -11.02 0.96 34.15
CA ASN A 759 -11.91 2.09 34.44
C ASN A 759 -12.70 2.49 33.19
N SER A 760 -14.02 2.69 33.32
CA SER A 760 -14.92 2.65 32.17
C SER A 760 -14.75 3.84 31.22
N TYR A 761 -14.32 3.52 29.99
CA TYR A 761 -14.37 4.34 28.78
C TYR A 761 -15.74 5.03 28.59
N ASN A 762 -15.70 6.29 28.14
CA ASN A 762 -16.90 7.06 27.78
C ASN A 762 -16.93 7.29 26.26
N PRO A 763 -17.78 6.56 25.50
CA PRO A 763 -17.87 6.72 24.04
C PRO A 763 -18.25 8.14 23.59
N SER A 764 -18.92 8.90 24.46
CA SER A 764 -19.41 10.26 24.16
C SER A 764 -18.33 11.34 24.25
N ASN A 765 -17.12 11.03 24.72
CA ASN A 765 -15.97 11.94 24.66
C ASN A 765 -14.67 11.19 24.28
N PRO A 766 -14.41 10.97 22.98
CA PRO A 766 -13.22 10.26 22.51
C PRO A 766 -11.87 10.90 22.89
N ARG A 767 -11.87 12.15 23.39
CA ARG A 767 -10.65 12.88 23.77
C ARG A 767 -10.24 12.66 25.24
N GLU A 768 -11.06 11.96 26.04
CA GLU A 768 -10.72 11.57 27.42
C GLU A 768 -10.85 10.06 27.65
N PRO A 769 -9.95 9.22 27.06
CA PRO A 769 -9.95 7.79 27.28
C PRO A 769 -9.65 7.43 28.75
N ARG A 770 -10.72 7.06 29.47
CA ARG A 770 -10.69 6.32 30.74
C ARG A 770 -10.46 4.83 30.46
N GLY A 771 -9.62 4.20 31.27
CA GLY A 771 -9.16 2.84 31.00
C GLY A 771 -8.18 2.77 29.84
N ASP A 772 -7.59 1.59 29.66
CA ASP A 772 -6.70 1.30 28.51
C ASP A 772 -7.48 0.94 27.25
N GLY A 773 -8.81 0.75 27.30
CA GLY A 773 -9.59 0.36 26.10
C GLY A 773 -9.26 -1.03 25.56
N ILE A 774 -8.54 -1.85 26.34
CA ILE A 774 -8.28 -3.25 26.06
C ILE A 774 -9.33 -4.10 26.81
N LYS A 775 -9.88 -5.12 26.14
CA LYS A 775 -10.74 -6.15 26.75
C LYS A 775 -10.19 -7.53 26.44
N VAL A 776 -10.50 -8.52 27.26
CA VAL A 776 -10.17 -9.94 26.99
C VAL A 776 -11.40 -10.81 27.17
N PHE A 777 -11.68 -11.64 26.16
CA PHE A 777 -12.81 -12.57 26.17
C PHE A 777 -12.34 -14.02 26.17
N GLU A 778 -13.00 -14.85 26.98
CA GLU A 778 -12.85 -16.31 27.03
C GLU A 778 -13.94 -16.96 26.17
N TYR A 779 -13.54 -17.65 25.10
CA TYR A 779 -14.43 -18.40 24.22
C TYR A 779 -14.35 -19.89 24.54
N ARG A 780 -15.50 -20.56 24.52
CA ARG A 780 -15.65 -22.01 24.77
C ARG A 780 -16.59 -22.65 23.75
N PRO A 781 -16.32 -23.87 23.27
CA PRO A 781 -17.25 -24.59 22.41
C PRO A 781 -18.55 -24.90 23.17
N ASN A 782 -19.69 -24.75 22.51
CA ASN A 782 -20.95 -25.22 23.06
C ASN A 782 -21.01 -26.76 23.01
N ALA A 783 -21.85 -27.34 23.87
CA ALA A 783 -22.06 -28.79 23.92
C ALA A 783 -22.64 -29.37 22.62
N ASP A 784 -23.40 -28.57 21.87
CA ASP A 784 -24.09 -28.92 20.62
C ASP A 784 -23.26 -28.67 19.34
N ASN A 785 -22.14 -27.95 19.40
CA ASN A 785 -21.27 -27.69 18.24
C ASN A 785 -20.68 -29.02 17.72
N ALA A 786 -21.13 -29.51 16.57
CA ALA A 786 -20.72 -30.83 16.08
C ALA A 786 -19.27 -30.92 15.56
N VAL A 787 -18.57 -29.78 15.40
CA VAL A 787 -17.25 -29.71 14.74
C VAL A 787 -16.08 -29.73 15.73
N VAL A 788 -16.24 -29.10 16.91
CA VAL A 788 -15.16 -29.05 17.91
C VAL A 788 -15.18 -30.30 18.79
N THR A 789 -14.08 -31.06 18.79
CA THR A 789 -13.92 -32.31 19.54
C THR A 789 -13.71 -32.10 21.05
N ASP A 790 -12.80 -31.22 21.45
CA ASP A 790 -12.60 -30.91 22.88
C ASP A 790 -13.59 -29.85 23.37
N LYS A 791 -14.55 -30.26 24.21
CA LYS A 791 -15.53 -29.36 24.85
C LYS A 791 -14.97 -28.55 26.02
N ASN A 792 -13.76 -28.85 26.48
CA ASN A 792 -13.09 -28.15 27.57
C ASN A 792 -12.16 -27.03 27.08
N GLN A 793 -11.93 -26.95 25.76
CA GLN A 793 -11.08 -25.95 25.13
C GLN A 793 -11.50 -24.54 25.57
N LYS A 794 -10.50 -23.71 25.86
CA LYS A 794 -10.65 -22.28 26.09
C LYS A 794 -9.78 -21.55 25.09
N ILE A 795 -10.30 -20.47 24.52
CA ILE A 795 -9.57 -19.57 23.62
C ILE A 795 -9.69 -18.17 24.20
N TYR A 796 -8.58 -17.51 24.48
CA TYR A 796 -8.57 -16.10 24.90
C TYR A 796 -8.32 -15.20 23.70
N VAL A 797 -9.10 -14.12 23.62
CA VAL A 797 -9.01 -13.12 22.54
C VAL A 797 -8.93 -11.73 23.16
N ALA A 798 -7.85 -11.00 22.86
CA ALA A 798 -7.71 -9.60 23.26
C ALA A 798 -8.34 -8.68 22.21
N TRP A 799 -9.02 -7.63 22.67
CA TRP A 799 -9.68 -6.63 21.85
C TRP A 799 -9.08 -5.27 22.19
N LEU A 800 -8.60 -4.55 21.17
CA LEU A 800 -8.08 -3.19 21.29
C LEU A 800 -9.03 -2.23 20.57
N ASP A 801 -9.54 -1.23 21.27
CA ASP A 801 -10.02 0.00 20.62
C ASP A 801 -8.81 0.86 20.22
N ALA A 802 -8.48 0.90 18.92
CA ALA A 802 -7.35 1.67 18.43
C ALA A 802 -7.53 3.20 18.49
N SER A 803 -8.73 3.68 18.85
CA SER A 803 -8.97 5.08 19.20
C SER A 803 -8.58 5.43 20.65
N ASN A 804 -8.17 4.46 21.48
CA ASN A 804 -7.57 4.72 22.79
C ASN A 804 -6.02 4.69 22.70
N PRO A 805 -5.32 5.85 22.82
CA PRO A 805 -3.86 5.89 22.70
C PRO A 805 -3.13 5.15 23.81
N LYS A 806 -3.70 5.06 25.02
CA LYS A 806 -3.11 4.31 26.15
C LYS A 806 -3.10 2.81 25.85
N GLY A 807 -4.23 2.31 25.35
CA GLY A 807 -4.36 0.95 24.84
C GLY A 807 -3.38 0.67 23.72
N TYR A 808 -3.39 1.52 22.69
CA TYR A 808 -2.54 1.37 21.51
C TYR A 808 -1.04 1.25 21.88
N ALA A 809 -0.55 2.14 22.77
CA ALA A 809 0.83 2.12 23.22
C ALA A 809 1.19 0.90 24.10
N LYS A 810 0.24 0.34 24.86
CA LYS A 810 0.44 -0.85 25.71
C LYS A 810 0.25 -2.19 24.99
N PHE A 811 -0.57 -2.23 23.94
CA PHE A 811 -1.17 -3.48 23.46
C PHE A 811 -0.15 -4.52 22.97
N GLU A 812 0.94 -4.09 22.33
CA GLU A 812 1.98 -5.02 21.88
C GLU A 812 2.65 -5.73 23.08
N THR A 813 3.03 -4.97 24.12
CA THR A 813 3.59 -5.52 25.36
C THR A 813 2.59 -6.41 26.08
N PHE A 814 1.31 -6.04 26.10
CA PHE A 814 0.23 -6.81 26.69
C PHE A 814 0.09 -8.20 26.06
N ILE A 815 -0.02 -8.28 24.72
CA ILE A 815 -0.15 -9.58 24.01
C ILE A 815 1.16 -10.37 24.00
N ARG A 816 2.34 -9.72 24.04
CA ARG A 816 3.62 -10.43 24.23
C ARG A 816 3.72 -11.12 25.59
N THR A 817 3.17 -10.50 26.63
CA THR A 817 3.22 -11.02 28.02
C THR A 817 2.23 -12.16 28.25
N HIS A 818 1.03 -12.07 27.66
CA HIS A 818 -0.06 -13.03 27.87
C HIS A 818 -0.16 -14.07 26.75
N SER A 819 0.78 -15.02 26.79
CA SER A 819 0.94 -16.07 25.75
C SER A 819 -0.26 -17.00 25.52
N GLU A 820 -1.26 -16.99 26.41
CA GLU A 820 -2.53 -17.71 26.26
C GLU A 820 -3.52 -17.03 25.29
N ILE A 821 -3.23 -15.79 24.87
CA ILE A 821 -4.07 -14.99 23.97
C ILE A 821 -3.85 -15.43 22.52
N ALA A 822 -4.55 -16.48 22.12
CA ALA A 822 -4.48 -17.05 20.78
C ALA A 822 -5.15 -16.19 19.69
N GLY A 823 -5.88 -15.12 20.05
CA GLY A 823 -6.53 -14.24 19.09
C GLY A 823 -6.48 -12.75 19.44
N VAL A 824 -6.49 -11.90 18.42
CA VAL A 824 -6.51 -10.44 18.51
C VAL A 824 -7.66 -9.86 17.67
N VAL A 825 -8.34 -8.87 18.22
CA VAL A 825 -9.26 -7.96 17.49
C VAL A 825 -8.74 -6.54 17.64
N ILE A 826 -8.67 -5.80 16.54
CA ILE A 826 -8.37 -4.36 16.53
C ILE A 826 -9.57 -3.65 15.94
N GLU A 827 -10.25 -2.84 16.75
CA GLU A 827 -11.39 -2.01 16.37
C GLU A 827 -10.94 -0.57 16.07
N ASN A 828 -11.76 0.19 15.32
CA ASN A 828 -11.57 1.62 15.08
C ASN A 828 -10.25 1.98 14.36
N MET A 829 -9.72 1.11 13.50
CA MET A 829 -8.47 1.36 12.79
C MET A 829 -8.62 2.53 11.82
N GLY A 830 -7.88 3.61 12.09
CA GLY A 830 -7.91 4.84 11.32
C GLY A 830 -9.03 5.82 11.70
N LEU A 831 -9.73 5.61 12.82
CA LEU A 831 -10.86 6.46 13.25
C LEU A 831 -10.42 7.88 13.64
N LEU A 832 -9.28 8.01 14.33
CA LEU A 832 -8.73 9.31 14.75
C LEU A 832 -7.82 9.93 13.69
N ASP A 833 -7.04 9.09 13.00
CA ASP A 833 -6.21 9.47 11.86
C ASP A 833 -6.21 8.33 10.83
N LYS A 834 -6.64 8.63 9.60
CA LYS A 834 -6.61 7.71 8.45
C LYS A 834 -5.19 7.19 8.09
N ASN A 835 -4.14 7.85 8.59
CA ASN A 835 -2.74 7.49 8.39
C ASN A 835 -2.11 6.80 9.62
N GLN A 836 -2.88 6.48 10.66
CA GLN A 836 -2.40 5.81 11.89
C GLN A 836 -1.60 4.55 11.55
N ALA A 837 -0.30 4.54 11.88
CA ALA A 837 0.64 3.51 11.46
C ALA A 837 0.52 2.22 12.29
N PHE A 838 -0.31 1.28 11.81
CA PHE A 838 -0.47 -0.06 12.40
C PHE A 838 0.66 -1.04 12.05
N ASP A 839 1.50 -0.71 11.07
CA ASP A 839 2.52 -1.57 10.48
C ASP A 839 3.44 -2.21 11.53
N ASN A 840 3.92 -1.44 12.50
CA ASN A 840 4.78 -1.95 13.57
C ASN A 840 4.06 -3.00 14.42
N LEU A 841 2.85 -2.70 14.92
CA LEU A 841 2.05 -3.62 15.73
C LEU A 841 1.72 -4.91 14.97
N LEU A 842 1.35 -4.81 13.69
CA LEU A 842 1.02 -5.97 12.84
C LEU A 842 2.27 -6.78 12.47
N ALA A 843 3.41 -6.14 12.21
CA ALA A 843 4.70 -6.79 12.01
C ALA A 843 5.23 -7.45 13.29
N ASN A 844 4.82 -6.98 14.47
CA ASN A 844 5.27 -7.48 15.78
C ASN A 844 4.37 -8.53 16.43
N LEU A 845 3.16 -8.80 15.91
CA LEU A 845 2.22 -9.80 16.45
C LEU A 845 2.93 -11.12 16.86
N PRO A 846 2.81 -11.58 18.12
CA PRO A 846 3.47 -12.79 18.58
C PRO A 846 3.07 -14.04 17.79
N SER A 847 3.97 -15.02 17.68
CA SER A 847 3.74 -16.26 16.92
C SER A 847 2.65 -17.17 17.49
N HIS A 848 2.24 -16.96 18.75
CA HIS A 848 1.11 -17.63 19.40
C HIS A 848 -0.26 -17.02 19.00
N VAL A 849 -0.30 -15.79 18.48
CA VAL A 849 -1.54 -15.19 17.95
C VAL A 849 -1.83 -15.87 16.61
N LYS A 850 -2.92 -16.64 16.57
CA LYS A 850 -3.36 -17.42 15.39
C LYS A 850 -4.61 -16.85 14.73
N LYS A 851 -5.43 -16.12 15.48
CA LYS A 851 -6.63 -15.44 14.98
C LYS A 851 -6.43 -13.93 14.96
N LEU A 852 -6.81 -13.29 13.86
CA LEU A 852 -6.88 -11.83 13.76
C LEU A 852 -8.27 -11.38 13.26
N THR A 853 -8.74 -10.22 13.74
CA THR A 853 -9.86 -9.46 13.17
C THR A 853 -9.46 -7.98 13.16
N LEU A 854 -9.60 -7.32 12.02
CA LEU A 854 -9.26 -5.91 11.81
C LEU A 854 -10.50 -5.15 11.32
N PHE A 855 -10.95 -4.13 12.05
CA PHE A 855 -11.98 -3.20 11.58
C PHE A 855 -11.35 -1.89 11.10
N PHE A 856 -11.34 -1.69 9.78
CA PHE A 856 -10.90 -0.45 9.15
C PHE A 856 -12.08 0.52 9.04
N GLU A 857 -11.91 1.75 9.52
CA GLU A 857 -12.92 2.81 9.35
C GLU A 857 -12.72 3.60 8.05
N THR A 858 -11.52 3.53 7.46
CA THR A 858 -11.11 4.27 6.25
C THR A 858 -10.55 3.34 5.18
N THR A 859 -10.54 3.76 3.92
CA THR A 859 -10.03 2.99 2.77
C THR A 859 -8.50 2.77 2.76
N ASN A 860 -7.77 3.29 3.75
CA ASN A 860 -6.34 3.02 3.92
C ASN A 860 -6.11 1.68 4.63
N THR A 861 -5.67 0.70 3.85
CA THR A 861 -5.45 -0.71 4.23
C THR A 861 -4.00 -1.16 4.03
N GLN A 862 -3.07 -0.24 3.77
CA GLN A 862 -1.67 -0.56 3.41
C GLN A 862 -0.94 -1.37 4.49
N SER A 863 -1.32 -1.17 5.76
CA SER A 863 -0.78 -1.87 6.93
C SER A 863 -1.01 -3.39 6.91
N LEU A 864 -1.90 -3.91 6.06
CA LEU A 864 -2.02 -5.34 5.81
C LEU A 864 -0.69 -5.96 5.34
N SER A 865 0.12 -5.22 4.58
CA SER A 865 1.43 -5.71 4.09
C SER A 865 2.39 -6.12 5.21
N ALA A 866 2.27 -5.56 6.42
CA ALA A 866 3.05 -5.97 7.60
C ALA A 866 2.80 -7.43 8.04
N LEU A 867 1.66 -8.01 7.63
CA LEU A 867 1.31 -9.42 7.91
C LEU A 867 2.03 -10.43 7.00
N LYS A 868 2.83 -9.98 6.01
CA LYS A 868 3.45 -10.83 4.98
C LYS A 868 4.37 -11.97 5.47
N ASN A 869 4.76 -11.92 6.74
CA ASN A 869 5.57 -12.93 7.43
C ASN A 869 4.84 -13.60 8.61
N LYS A 870 3.51 -13.43 8.75
CA LYS A 870 2.71 -13.98 9.86
C LYS A 870 1.98 -15.27 9.46
N GLN A 871 2.10 -16.29 10.31
CA GLN A 871 1.40 -17.56 10.18
C GLN A 871 0.08 -17.54 10.98
N LEU A 872 -0.96 -17.00 10.34
CA LEU A 872 -2.32 -16.92 10.88
C LEU A 872 -3.17 -18.11 10.43
N ASP A 873 -3.92 -18.69 11.36
CA ASP A 873 -4.89 -19.74 11.06
C ASP A 873 -6.16 -19.18 10.43
N ASP A 874 -6.53 -17.94 10.74
CA ASP A 874 -7.72 -17.27 10.24
C ASP A 874 -7.61 -15.76 10.45
N ILE A 875 -8.06 -14.97 9.48
CA ILE A 875 -8.11 -13.51 9.55
C ILE A 875 -9.43 -12.97 9.01
N GLU A 876 -9.95 -11.93 9.65
CA GLU A 876 -11.16 -11.21 9.23
C GLU A 876 -10.82 -9.75 8.96
N ILE A 877 -11.17 -9.27 7.76
CA ILE A 877 -10.98 -7.89 7.33
C ILE A 877 -12.36 -7.23 7.18
N LEU A 878 -12.71 -6.39 8.15
CA LEU A 878 -14.05 -5.84 8.38
C LEU A 878 -14.06 -4.31 8.32
N THR A 879 -15.25 -3.72 8.19
CA THR A 879 -15.47 -2.27 8.30
C THR A 879 -16.90 -1.96 8.78
N LYS A 880 -17.10 -0.77 9.36
CA LYS A 880 -18.44 -0.16 9.60
C LYS A 880 -18.81 0.89 8.55
N SER A 881 -17.83 1.41 7.79
CA SER A 881 -18.01 2.23 6.59
C SER A 881 -18.50 1.38 5.41
N PRO A 882 -19.06 1.94 4.32
CA PRO A 882 -19.65 1.15 3.23
C PRO A 882 -18.71 0.04 2.70
N ASN A 883 -19.10 -1.22 2.87
CA ASN A 883 -18.17 -2.35 2.77
C ASN A 883 -17.93 -2.87 1.34
N VAL A 884 -18.52 -2.23 0.32
CA VAL A 884 -18.48 -2.65 -1.09
C VAL A 884 -17.84 -1.56 -1.94
N SER A 885 -16.77 -1.88 -2.66
CA SER A 885 -16.24 -0.98 -3.69
C SER A 885 -17.10 -0.99 -4.95
N SER A 886 -17.44 0.22 -5.41
CA SER A 886 -18.27 0.42 -6.60
C SER A 886 -17.51 0.02 -7.87
N SER A 887 -18.14 -0.83 -8.70
CA SER A 887 -17.67 -1.15 -10.05
C SER A 887 -17.63 0.07 -10.98
N LEU A 888 -18.35 1.15 -10.63
CA LEU A 888 -18.40 2.42 -11.36
C LEU A 888 -17.30 3.41 -10.93
N GLY A 889 -16.53 3.11 -9.88
CA GLY A 889 -15.46 3.99 -9.40
C GLY A 889 -15.88 5.15 -8.51
N ILE A 890 -17.02 5.02 -7.85
CA ILE A 890 -17.44 5.91 -6.77
C ILE A 890 -16.90 5.35 -5.44
N GLU A 891 -16.35 6.21 -4.57
CA GLU A 891 -15.85 5.81 -3.25
C GLU A 891 -16.91 5.02 -2.44
N PRO A 892 -16.51 4.02 -1.62
CA PRO A 892 -15.13 3.75 -1.20
C PRO A 892 -14.29 2.85 -2.15
N LEU A 893 -13.03 3.24 -2.38
CA LEU A 893 -12.04 2.52 -3.20
C LEU A 893 -11.09 1.66 -2.34
N TRP A 894 -11.66 0.60 -1.73
CA TRP A 894 -10.96 -0.41 -0.95
C TRP A 894 -9.95 -1.19 -1.81
N GLY A 895 -8.66 -1.03 -1.48
CA GLY A 895 -7.56 -1.81 -2.04
C GLY A 895 -7.05 -2.88 -1.07
N ILE A 896 -6.51 -3.98 -1.61
CA ILE A 896 -5.87 -5.04 -0.82
C ILE A 896 -4.43 -5.27 -1.30
N ASP A 897 -3.51 -5.51 -0.38
CA ASP A 897 -2.22 -6.14 -0.69
C ASP A 897 -2.32 -7.65 -0.39
N PRO A 898 -2.40 -8.52 -1.42
CA PRO A 898 -2.48 -9.96 -1.23
C PRO A 898 -1.27 -10.59 -0.51
N ILE A 899 -0.11 -9.90 -0.46
CA ILE A 899 1.10 -10.47 0.17
C ILE A 899 0.92 -10.70 1.69
N ALA A 900 0.00 -9.94 2.30
CA ALA A 900 -0.46 -10.09 3.68
C ALA A 900 -0.89 -11.53 4.04
N PHE A 901 -1.32 -12.32 3.05
CA PHE A 901 -1.92 -13.64 3.25
C PHE A 901 -1.01 -14.80 2.81
N ARG A 902 0.25 -14.53 2.41
CA ARG A 902 1.25 -15.52 1.95
C ARG A 902 1.26 -16.80 2.80
N TYR A 903 1.34 -16.64 4.13
CA TYR A 903 1.39 -17.76 5.09
C TYR A 903 0.09 -17.93 5.91
N THR A 904 -1.03 -17.37 5.44
CA THR A 904 -2.33 -17.48 6.10
C THR A 904 -3.09 -18.73 5.63
N ARG A 905 -3.71 -19.46 6.57
CA ARG A 905 -4.49 -20.68 6.29
C ARG A 905 -5.90 -20.38 5.77
N ASN A 906 -6.59 -19.38 6.33
CA ASN A 906 -7.96 -19.00 5.95
C ASN A 906 -8.17 -17.49 6.02
N VAL A 907 -9.04 -16.94 5.16
CA VAL A 907 -9.59 -15.59 5.30
C VAL A 907 -11.10 -15.69 5.46
N SER A 908 -11.60 -15.37 6.65
CA SER A 908 -13.02 -15.37 6.97
C SER A 908 -13.72 -14.17 6.37
N PHE A 909 -14.79 -14.42 5.61
CA PHE A 909 -15.55 -13.40 4.88
C PHE A 909 -17.05 -13.51 5.15
N ASP A 910 -17.67 -12.46 5.65
CA ASP A 910 -19.07 -12.37 6.05
C ASP A 910 -19.74 -11.15 5.40
N TYR A 911 -20.49 -11.39 4.32
CA TYR A 911 -21.06 -10.32 3.48
C TYR A 911 -22.33 -9.70 4.10
N ASN A 912 -22.17 -8.58 4.79
CA ASN A 912 -23.27 -7.77 5.29
C ASN A 912 -23.21 -6.39 4.62
N ASN A 913 -24.15 -6.08 3.72
CA ASN A 913 -24.21 -4.76 3.08
C ASN A 913 -24.68 -3.70 4.10
N ASN A 914 -23.73 -2.96 4.66
CA ASN A 914 -24.00 -1.91 5.65
C ASN A 914 -24.56 -0.62 5.03
N ALA A 915 -24.48 -0.44 3.72
CA ALA A 915 -25.15 0.63 2.98
C ALA A 915 -26.59 0.31 2.54
N SER A 916 -27.11 -0.90 2.81
CA SER A 916 -28.49 -1.28 2.42
C SER A 916 -29.55 -0.41 3.12
N GLY A 917 -30.59 -0.01 2.38
CA GLY A 917 -31.75 0.71 2.91
C GLY A 917 -32.76 -0.16 3.69
N GLU A 918 -32.50 -1.46 3.86
CA GLU A 918 -33.40 -2.41 4.51
C GLU A 918 -33.45 -2.30 6.06
N TYR A 919 -32.52 -1.56 6.67
CA TYR A 919 -32.43 -1.37 8.12
C TYR A 919 -32.56 0.11 8.48
N ALA A 920 -33.07 0.41 9.68
CA ALA A 920 -33.32 1.77 10.14
C ALA A 920 -32.05 2.67 10.10
N SER A 921 -32.25 3.94 9.77
CA SER A 921 -31.19 4.96 9.78
C SER A 921 -30.54 5.05 11.17
N GLY A 922 -29.22 5.29 11.21
CA GLY A 922 -28.44 5.30 12.45
C GLY A 922 -28.04 3.92 13.00
N THR A 923 -28.52 2.82 12.43
CA THR A 923 -28.07 1.47 12.83
C THR A 923 -26.64 1.21 12.36
N VAL A 924 -25.68 1.20 13.28
CA VAL A 924 -24.29 0.78 13.02
C VAL A 924 -24.28 -0.65 12.47
N ARG A 925 -23.60 -0.86 11.34
CA ARG A 925 -23.52 -2.16 10.67
C ARG A 925 -22.10 -2.46 10.20
N ALA A 926 -21.63 -3.67 10.47
CA ALA A 926 -20.34 -4.17 10.03
C ALA A 926 -20.48 -5.30 9.01
N GLY A 927 -19.52 -5.39 8.09
CA GLY A 927 -19.39 -6.46 7.10
C GLY A 927 -17.92 -6.65 6.69
N SER A 928 -17.61 -7.79 6.08
CA SER A 928 -16.29 -7.96 5.44
C SER A 928 -16.13 -7.00 4.25
N ILE A 929 -14.93 -6.45 4.10
CA ILE A 929 -14.61 -5.54 3.00
C ILE A 929 -14.53 -6.32 1.68
N GLN A 930 -15.30 -5.92 0.69
CA GLN A 930 -15.31 -6.50 -0.66
C GLN A 930 -14.34 -5.73 -1.56
N PHE A 931 -13.08 -6.17 -1.55
CA PHE A 931 -12.00 -5.57 -2.33
C PHE A 931 -12.15 -5.85 -3.82
N ASN A 932 -12.20 -4.77 -4.62
CA ASN A 932 -12.18 -4.85 -6.08
C ASN A 932 -10.86 -4.38 -6.70
N ILE A 933 -9.93 -3.85 -5.89
CA ILE A 933 -8.63 -3.30 -6.30
C ILE A 933 -7.51 -4.10 -5.65
N VAL A 934 -6.59 -4.66 -6.45
CA VAL A 934 -5.28 -5.11 -5.93
C VAL A 934 -4.33 -3.92 -5.90
N ARG A 935 -3.85 -3.57 -4.70
CA ARG A 935 -2.99 -2.44 -4.40
C ARG A 935 -1.85 -2.89 -3.48
N PRO A 936 -0.68 -3.29 -4.02
CA PRO A 936 0.49 -3.59 -3.21
C PRO A 936 0.96 -2.35 -2.43
N SER A 937 1.47 -2.56 -1.21
CA SER A 937 2.04 -1.49 -0.39
C SER A 937 3.35 -0.96 -0.98
N ALA A 938 3.71 0.30 -0.69
CA ALA A 938 4.97 0.91 -1.12
C ALA A 938 6.21 0.22 -0.52
N SER A 939 6.06 -0.48 0.60
CA SER A 939 7.12 -1.27 1.26
C SER A 939 7.27 -2.70 0.74
N SER A 940 6.48 -3.10 -0.27
CA SER A 940 6.60 -4.40 -0.93
C SER A 940 7.67 -4.38 -2.02
N SER A 941 8.58 -5.36 -2.00
CA SER A 941 9.61 -5.53 -3.04
C SER A 941 9.01 -6.05 -4.36
N GLU A 942 9.75 -5.94 -5.48
CA GLU A 942 9.24 -6.33 -6.81
C GLU A 942 8.82 -7.81 -6.90
N SER A 943 9.54 -8.69 -6.21
CA SER A 943 9.20 -10.11 -6.06
C SER A 943 7.95 -10.32 -5.21
N GLU A 944 7.78 -9.55 -4.13
CA GLU A 944 6.58 -9.56 -3.30
C GLU A 944 5.35 -9.04 -4.04
N VAL A 945 5.50 -8.01 -4.89
CA VAL A 945 4.44 -7.55 -5.78
C VAL A 945 4.04 -8.68 -6.74
N LYS A 946 4.98 -9.28 -7.48
CA LYS A 946 4.70 -10.40 -8.40
C LYS A 946 4.01 -11.57 -7.71
N GLU A 947 4.46 -11.92 -6.50
CA GLU A 947 3.83 -12.96 -5.68
C GLU A 947 2.42 -12.56 -5.21
N ALA A 948 2.16 -11.29 -4.89
CA ALA A 948 0.84 -10.81 -4.52
C ALA A 948 -0.19 -10.98 -5.66
N PHE A 949 0.20 -10.70 -6.90
CA PHE A 949 -0.63 -10.99 -8.07
C PHE A 949 -0.88 -12.50 -8.26
N ARG A 950 0.17 -13.33 -8.11
CA ARG A 950 0.05 -14.79 -8.12
C ARG A 950 -0.88 -15.31 -7.01
N ILE A 951 -0.85 -14.71 -5.81
CA ILE A 951 -1.77 -15.03 -4.71
C ILE A 951 -3.22 -14.72 -5.13
N ALA A 952 -3.51 -13.49 -5.55
CA ALA A 952 -4.88 -13.07 -5.86
C ALA A 952 -5.49 -13.79 -7.07
N TYR A 953 -4.73 -13.97 -8.16
CA TYR A 953 -5.28 -14.40 -9.45
C TYR A 953 -4.95 -15.86 -9.82
N VAL A 954 -4.05 -16.54 -9.10
CA VAL A 954 -3.64 -17.92 -9.40
C VAL A 954 -3.81 -18.87 -8.22
N THR A 955 -3.11 -18.67 -7.10
CA THR A 955 -3.01 -19.69 -6.03
C THR A 955 -4.06 -19.59 -4.93
N LYS A 956 -4.72 -18.43 -4.77
CA LYS A 956 -5.81 -18.22 -3.80
C LYS A 956 -7.07 -17.62 -4.44
N LYS A 957 -7.20 -17.61 -5.77
CA LYS A 957 -8.31 -16.99 -6.54
C LYS A 957 -9.72 -17.40 -6.07
N ASP A 958 -9.85 -18.60 -5.51
CA ASP A 958 -11.13 -19.14 -5.02
C ASP A 958 -11.51 -18.64 -3.62
N TRP A 959 -10.66 -17.83 -2.97
CA TRP A 959 -10.96 -17.17 -1.69
C TRP A 959 -11.84 -15.94 -1.90
N LYS A 960 -12.86 -15.78 -1.04
CA LYS A 960 -13.89 -14.75 -1.22
C LYS A 960 -13.37 -13.30 -1.23
N ILE A 961 -12.25 -13.05 -0.56
CA ILE A 961 -11.57 -11.75 -0.54
C ILE A 961 -10.90 -11.39 -1.88
N PHE A 962 -10.59 -12.38 -2.71
CA PHE A 962 -10.02 -12.24 -4.05
C PHE A 962 -11.05 -12.53 -5.16
N GLN A 963 -12.33 -12.28 -4.89
CA GLN A 963 -13.45 -12.51 -5.83
C GLN A 963 -14.14 -11.22 -6.32
N GLY A 964 -13.61 -10.03 -5.99
CA GLY A 964 -14.12 -8.74 -6.48
C GLY A 964 -15.57 -8.44 -6.10
N SER A 965 -16.17 -7.45 -6.78
CA SER A 965 -17.54 -6.99 -6.48
C SER A 965 -18.66 -7.99 -6.87
N PHE A 966 -18.38 -8.96 -7.75
CA PHE A 966 -19.40 -9.90 -8.26
C PHE A 966 -19.42 -11.26 -7.54
N GLY A 967 -18.36 -11.64 -6.84
CA GLY A 967 -18.32 -12.87 -6.06
C GLY A 967 -17.87 -14.10 -6.84
N ASP A 968 -18.57 -15.23 -6.71
CA ASP A 968 -18.00 -16.53 -7.03
C ASP A 968 -17.69 -16.70 -8.54
N GLY A 969 -16.46 -17.12 -8.85
CA GLY A 969 -15.92 -17.14 -10.22
C GLY A 969 -15.44 -15.78 -10.78
N SER A 970 -15.56 -14.69 -10.01
CA SER A 970 -15.03 -13.36 -10.37
C SER A 970 -13.71 -13.06 -9.66
N TRP A 971 -13.16 -11.85 -9.88
CA TRP A 971 -11.84 -11.41 -9.40
C TRP A 971 -11.83 -9.88 -9.16
N PRO A 972 -10.87 -9.32 -8.40
CA PRO A 972 -10.65 -7.88 -8.30
C PRO A 972 -10.32 -7.32 -9.69
N THR A 973 -11.26 -6.56 -10.26
CA THR A 973 -11.21 -6.11 -11.65
C THR A 973 -10.34 -4.86 -11.87
N TRP A 974 -9.73 -4.34 -10.81
CA TRP A 974 -8.92 -3.13 -10.81
C TRP A 974 -7.52 -3.41 -10.26
N ILE A 975 -6.53 -2.72 -10.80
CA ILE A 975 -5.12 -2.78 -10.38
C ILE A 975 -4.64 -1.37 -10.05
N ASP A 976 -4.00 -1.20 -8.89
CA ASP A 976 -3.40 0.06 -8.46
C ASP A 976 -1.93 -0.15 -8.08
N LEU A 977 -1.05 0.19 -9.01
CA LEU A 977 0.40 0.16 -8.88
C LEU A 977 0.98 1.57 -8.67
N SER A 978 0.16 2.57 -8.33
CA SER A 978 0.66 3.94 -8.11
C SER A 978 1.48 4.11 -6.82
N LEU A 979 1.62 3.05 -6.02
CA LEU A 979 2.54 2.96 -4.88
C LEU A 979 3.84 2.23 -5.25
N GLN A 980 4.01 1.85 -6.51
CA GLN A 980 5.06 0.95 -7.00
C GLN A 980 5.74 1.52 -8.26
N PRO A 981 6.55 2.60 -8.15
CA PRO A 981 7.15 3.32 -9.27
C PRO A 981 7.88 2.46 -10.32
N LYS A 982 8.44 1.33 -9.91
CA LYS A 982 9.15 0.38 -10.79
C LYS A 982 8.23 -0.32 -11.79
N PHE A 983 6.93 -0.44 -11.50
CA PHE A 983 5.96 -1.06 -12.39
C PHE A 983 5.33 -0.02 -13.33
N ARG A 984 5.98 0.18 -14.48
CA ARG A 984 5.50 1.05 -15.57
C ARG A 984 4.46 0.37 -16.48
N SER A 985 4.09 -0.88 -16.21
CA SER A 985 3.10 -1.68 -16.94
C SER A 985 2.74 -2.93 -16.13
N LEU A 986 1.99 -3.87 -16.73
CA LEU A 986 1.68 -5.18 -16.15
C LEU A 986 2.80 -6.23 -16.39
N LYS A 987 4.01 -5.79 -16.77
CA LYS A 987 5.14 -6.67 -17.11
C LYS A 987 5.51 -7.62 -15.96
N GLY A 988 5.59 -8.91 -16.27
CA GLY A 988 6.01 -9.95 -15.34
C GLY A 988 5.02 -10.27 -14.21
N LEU A 989 3.78 -9.78 -14.26
CA LEU A 989 2.73 -10.13 -13.30
C LEU A 989 1.96 -11.38 -13.74
N GLU A 990 1.67 -12.28 -12.79
CA GLU A 990 0.83 -13.46 -13.02
C GLU A 990 -0.66 -13.12 -12.85
N LEU A 991 -1.36 -12.89 -13.96
CA LEU A 991 -2.73 -12.38 -13.96
C LEU A 991 -3.82 -13.45 -14.17
N GLY A 992 -3.47 -14.75 -14.16
CA GLY A 992 -4.45 -15.84 -14.27
C GLY A 992 -5.35 -15.79 -15.51
N GLY A 993 -4.84 -15.23 -16.62
CA GLY A 993 -5.56 -14.94 -17.87
C GLY A 993 -6.54 -13.77 -17.82
N LYS A 994 -6.76 -13.17 -16.63
CA LYS A 994 -7.84 -12.21 -16.38
C LYS A 994 -7.61 -10.85 -17.04
N VAL A 995 -8.69 -10.09 -17.18
CA VAL A 995 -8.73 -8.73 -17.75
C VAL A 995 -9.20 -7.71 -16.72
N PHE A 996 -8.85 -6.44 -16.93
CA PHE A 996 -8.98 -5.38 -15.93
C PHE A 996 -9.64 -4.11 -16.50
N TYR A 997 -10.60 -3.57 -15.75
CA TYR A 997 -11.34 -2.36 -16.13
C TYR A 997 -10.63 -1.07 -15.73
N ASN A 998 -9.75 -1.10 -14.72
CA ASN A 998 -8.94 0.05 -14.34
C ASN A 998 -7.52 -0.41 -14.00
N LEU A 999 -6.53 0.31 -14.52
CA LEU A 999 -5.13 0.23 -14.14
C LEU A 999 -4.68 1.63 -13.73
N LYS A 1000 -4.23 1.79 -12.48
CA LYS A 1000 -3.54 3.00 -12.03
C LYS A 1000 -2.05 2.74 -11.93
N LEU A 1001 -1.23 3.61 -12.53
CA LEU A 1001 0.23 3.56 -12.48
C LEU A 1001 0.80 4.81 -11.78
N HIS A 1002 2.10 4.81 -11.56
CA HIS A 1002 2.87 5.96 -11.08
C HIS A 1002 3.60 6.66 -12.24
N ASN A 1003 3.54 8.01 -12.33
CA ASN A 1003 4.33 8.78 -13.30
C ASN A 1003 4.54 10.25 -12.92
N ASP A 1004 5.74 10.64 -12.51
CA ASP A 1004 6.08 12.03 -12.12
C ASP A 1004 6.01 13.09 -13.24
N SER A 1005 5.84 12.68 -14.50
CA SER A 1005 5.89 13.56 -15.68
C SER A 1005 4.55 13.79 -16.37
N GLU A 1006 4.46 14.77 -17.26
CA GLU A 1006 3.34 14.91 -18.22
C GLU A 1006 3.36 13.81 -19.31
N ILE A 1007 4.54 13.26 -19.60
CA ILE A 1007 4.74 12.19 -20.58
C ILE A 1007 4.85 10.86 -19.85
N PHE A 1008 4.02 9.90 -20.24
CA PHE A 1008 4.15 8.51 -19.85
C PHE A 1008 4.85 7.74 -20.97
N THR A 1009 5.97 7.08 -20.64
CA THR A 1009 6.82 6.39 -21.63
C THR A 1009 6.70 4.88 -21.50
N VAL A 1010 6.51 4.21 -22.65
CA VAL A 1010 6.60 2.76 -22.83
C VAL A 1010 7.65 2.46 -23.91
N PHE A 1011 8.31 1.31 -23.82
CA PHE A 1011 9.27 0.86 -24.83
C PHE A 1011 8.57 0.01 -25.90
N SER A 1012 8.99 0.12 -27.16
CA SER A 1012 8.47 -0.71 -28.26
C SER A 1012 8.94 -2.16 -28.19
N ASP A 1013 10.16 -2.36 -27.71
CA ASP A 1013 10.95 -3.58 -27.92
C ASP A 1013 10.51 -4.75 -27.03
N ASP A 1014 9.75 -4.46 -25.97
CA ASP A 1014 9.16 -5.44 -25.04
C ASP A 1014 7.65 -5.23 -24.83
N ILE A 1015 6.96 -4.52 -25.74
CA ILE A 1015 5.54 -4.15 -25.58
C ILE A 1015 4.59 -5.36 -25.51
N ASP A 1016 5.01 -6.51 -26.02
CA ASP A 1016 4.35 -7.82 -25.84
C ASP A 1016 4.43 -8.35 -24.41
N GLN A 1017 5.53 -8.06 -23.71
CA GLN A 1017 5.76 -8.44 -22.30
C GLN A 1017 5.04 -7.50 -21.32
N GLN A 1018 4.65 -6.29 -21.75
CA GLN A 1018 3.99 -5.28 -20.92
C GLN A 1018 2.50 -5.58 -20.59
N GLN A 1019 1.89 -6.57 -21.29
CA GLN A 1019 0.53 -7.09 -21.06
C GLN A 1019 -0.63 -6.05 -21.13
N TRP A 1020 -0.51 -5.02 -21.97
CA TRP A 1020 -1.59 -4.06 -22.24
C TRP A 1020 -2.86 -4.71 -22.81
N ASP A 1021 -2.75 -5.84 -23.50
CA ASP A 1021 -3.89 -6.64 -23.99
C ASP A 1021 -4.86 -7.05 -22.88
N LYS A 1022 -4.41 -7.12 -21.62
CA LYS A 1022 -5.24 -7.40 -20.43
C LYS A 1022 -6.21 -6.25 -20.09
N LEU A 1023 -6.13 -5.12 -20.77
CA LEU A 1023 -7.10 -4.02 -20.69
C LEU A 1023 -8.20 -4.13 -21.77
N ILE A 1024 -8.21 -5.18 -22.60
CA ILE A 1024 -9.27 -5.40 -23.60
C ILE A 1024 -10.44 -6.14 -22.94
N VAL A 1025 -11.39 -5.38 -22.40
CA VAL A 1025 -12.56 -5.89 -21.66
C VAL A 1025 -13.82 -6.06 -22.55
N LYS A 1026 -14.78 -6.89 -22.15
CA LYS A 1026 -16.12 -6.99 -22.77
C LYS A 1026 -17.07 -5.88 -22.28
N GLY A 1027 -18.11 -5.57 -23.05
CA GLY A 1027 -19.23 -4.71 -22.60
C GLY A 1027 -19.05 -3.18 -22.79
N PRO A 1028 -20.05 -2.39 -22.35
CA PRO A 1028 -20.13 -0.95 -22.62
C PRO A 1028 -19.20 -0.11 -21.72
N GLN A 1029 -18.94 -0.57 -20.49
CA GLN A 1029 -17.84 -0.04 -19.69
C GLN A 1029 -16.55 -0.53 -20.32
N ARG A 1030 -15.71 0.41 -20.80
CA ARG A 1030 -14.38 0.11 -21.33
C ARG A 1030 -13.34 0.26 -20.21
N SER A 1031 -12.14 -0.24 -20.45
CA SER A 1031 -11.02 -0.06 -19.53
C SER A 1031 -10.56 1.40 -19.44
N LYS A 1032 -9.84 1.71 -18.37
CA LYS A 1032 -9.19 3.00 -18.14
C LYS A 1032 -7.76 2.81 -17.62
N LEU A 1033 -6.86 3.64 -18.12
CA LEU A 1033 -5.54 3.86 -17.56
C LEU A 1033 -5.58 5.20 -16.81
N THR A 1034 -5.10 5.23 -15.58
CA THR A 1034 -4.97 6.45 -14.77
C THR A 1034 -3.61 6.50 -14.09
N PHE A 1035 -3.28 7.67 -13.54
CA PHE A 1035 -2.02 7.93 -12.86
C PHE A 1035 -2.28 8.55 -11.49
N ASP A 1036 -1.27 8.58 -10.63
CA ASP A 1036 -1.25 9.39 -9.41
C ASP A 1036 -1.06 10.88 -9.71
N ASN A 1037 -0.17 11.19 -10.65
CA ASN A 1037 -0.02 12.52 -11.22
C ASN A 1037 -1.20 12.85 -12.17
N PRO A 1038 -1.99 13.91 -11.90
CA PRO A 1038 -3.12 14.29 -12.75
C PRO A 1038 -2.70 14.97 -14.06
N ASN A 1039 -1.43 15.37 -14.20
CA ASN A 1039 -0.94 16.16 -15.34
C ASN A 1039 -0.52 15.30 -16.55
N VAL A 1040 -0.46 13.96 -16.38
CA VAL A 1040 -0.14 13.03 -17.48
C VAL A 1040 -1.11 13.26 -18.63
N ASN A 1041 -0.59 13.65 -19.79
CA ASN A 1041 -1.41 14.02 -20.95
C ASN A 1041 -0.86 13.51 -22.28
N SER A 1042 0.32 12.90 -22.29
CA SER A 1042 0.99 12.43 -23.51
C SER A 1042 1.60 11.04 -23.32
N LEU A 1043 1.57 10.24 -24.38
CA LEU A 1043 2.18 8.91 -24.44
C LEU A 1043 3.43 8.97 -25.32
N TYR A 1044 4.52 8.34 -24.91
CA TYR A 1044 5.72 8.14 -25.71
C TYR A 1044 5.95 6.63 -25.90
N ILE A 1045 5.97 6.18 -27.15
CA ILE A 1045 6.42 4.83 -27.52
C ILE A 1045 7.86 4.97 -28.02
N LYS A 1046 8.82 4.69 -27.12
CA LYS A 1046 10.26 4.85 -27.34
C LYS A 1046 10.86 3.60 -27.98
N GLY A 1047 11.68 3.79 -29.01
CA GLY A 1047 12.39 2.74 -29.75
C GLY A 1047 12.04 2.67 -31.24
N LEU A 1048 12.57 1.64 -31.92
CA LEU A 1048 12.56 1.56 -33.39
C LEU A 1048 11.47 0.62 -33.92
N ALA A 1049 10.81 1.00 -35.01
CA ALA A 1049 9.76 0.20 -35.65
C ALA A 1049 10.22 -1.23 -35.99
N TYR A 1050 11.45 -1.32 -36.48
CA TYR A 1050 12.21 -2.54 -36.78
C TYR A 1050 12.29 -3.53 -35.59
N ASN A 1051 12.28 -3.05 -34.35
CA ASN A 1051 12.35 -3.85 -33.13
C ASN A 1051 10.99 -4.29 -32.57
N LEU A 1052 9.86 -3.77 -33.08
CA LEU A 1052 8.52 -4.14 -32.58
C LEU A 1052 8.32 -5.68 -32.59
N PRO A 1053 7.86 -6.29 -31.48
CA PRO A 1053 7.64 -7.73 -31.38
C PRO A 1053 6.42 -8.19 -32.20
N ASN A 1054 6.29 -9.50 -32.46
CA ASN A 1054 5.07 -10.03 -33.11
C ASN A 1054 3.84 -9.78 -32.23
N ASN A 1055 2.70 -9.47 -32.87
CA ASN A 1055 1.43 -9.16 -32.19
C ASN A 1055 1.46 -7.85 -31.36
N TYR A 1056 2.13 -6.81 -31.85
CA TYR A 1056 2.10 -5.48 -31.23
C TYR A 1056 0.73 -4.75 -31.37
N ASN A 1057 -0.13 -5.10 -32.33
CA ASN A 1057 -1.45 -4.47 -32.51
C ASN A 1057 -2.40 -4.68 -31.31
N PRO A 1058 -2.61 -5.89 -30.77
CA PRO A 1058 -3.34 -6.10 -29.53
C PRO A 1058 -2.85 -5.27 -28.33
N GLN A 1059 -1.53 -5.15 -28.16
CA GLN A 1059 -0.96 -4.39 -27.05
C GLN A 1059 -1.25 -2.90 -27.18
N LEU A 1060 -1.02 -2.33 -28.37
CA LEU A 1060 -1.40 -0.95 -28.67
C LEU A 1060 -2.91 -0.71 -28.57
N TYR A 1061 -3.75 -1.70 -28.92
CA TYR A 1061 -5.20 -1.59 -28.81
C TYR A 1061 -5.63 -1.44 -27.35
N GLY A 1062 -5.12 -2.28 -26.44
CA GLY A 1062 -5.40 -2.19 -25.01
C GLY A 1062 -4.88 -0.89 -24.38
N LEU A 1063 -3.66 -0.48 -24.73
CA LEU A 1063 -3.04 0.76 -24.25
C LEU A 1063 -3.81 2.01 -24.74
N PHE A 1064 -4.16 2.08 -26.03
CA PHE A 1064 -4.89 3.22 -26.58
C PHE A 1064 -6.36 3.24 -26.13
N GLU A 1065 -7.00 2.08 -25.97
CA GLU A 1065 -8.36 1.99 -25.41
C GLU A 1065 -8.40 2.54 -23.98
N ALA A 1066 -7.49 2.08 -23.12
CA ALA A 1066 -7.47 2.49 -21.72
C ALA A 1066 -6.99 3.95 -21.56
N GLY A 1067 -6.01 4.37 -22.36
CA GLY A 1067 -5.41 5.70 -22.33
C GLY A 1067 -6.22 6.82 -23.01
N LYS A 1068 -7.31 6.52 -23.73
CA LYS A 1068 -8.08 7.51 -24.53
C LYS A 1068 -8.69 8.69 -23.76
N GLN A 1069 -8.75 8.63 -22.43
CA GLN A 1069 -9.22 9.73 -21.57
C GLN A 1069 -8.06 10.57 -21.00
N VAL A 1070 -6.81 10.16 -21.24
CA VAL A 1070 -5.59 10.75 -20.70
C VAL A 1070 -4.73 11.33 -21.84
N PHE A 1071 -4.39 10.50 -22.84
CA PHE A 1071 -3.40 10.85 -23.85
C PHE A 1071 -3.99 11.70 -25.00
N ARG A 1072 -3.46 12.92 -25.13
CA ARG A 1072 -3.75 13.89 -26.19
C ARG A 1072 -2.68 13.92 -27.29
N THR A 1073 -1.45 13.55 -26.95
CA THR A 1073 -0.32 13.45 -27.90
C THR A 1073 0.27 12.05 -27.87
N LEU A 1074 0.69 11.55 -29.03
CA LEU A 1074 1.56 10.38 -29.15
C LEU A 1074 2.93 10.81 -29.68
N TYR A 1075 4.00 10.46 -28.98
CA TYR A 1075 5.39 10.69 -29.34
C TYR A 1075 6.07 9.38 -29.76
N VAL A 1076 6.96 9.47 -30.76
CA VAL A 1076 7.78 8.36 -31.29
C VAL A 1076 9.13 8.86 -31.81
N ASP A 1077 10.14 7.98 -31.84
CA ASP A 1077 11.52 8.30 -32.25
C ASP A 1077 11.67 8.68 -33.74
N ASN A 1078 10.83 8.15 -34.64
CA ASN A 1078 11.03 8.28 -36.09
C ASN A 1078 9.77 8.04 -36.94
N GLN A 1079 9.88 8.38 -38.23
CA GLN A 1079 8.80 8.23 -39.21
C GLN A 1079 8.42 6.76 -39.45
N ALA A 1080 9.37 5.80 -39.40
CA ALA A 1080 9.05 4.39 -39.55
C ALA A 1080 8.15 3.86 -38.41
N MET A 1081 8.36 4.32 -37.17
CA MET A 1081 7.51 3.99 -36.02
C MET A 1081 6.14 4.63 -36.14
N LYS A 1082 6.09 5.89 -36.59
CA LYS A 1082 4.84 6.59 -36.91
C LYS A 1082 4.01 5.82 -37.93
N ASP A 1083 4.61 5.40 -39.04
CA ASP A 1083 3.91 4.64 -40.08
C ASP A 1083 3.53 3.23 -39.61
N ALA A 1084 4.38 2.54 -38.84
CA ALA A 1084 4.07 1.24 -38.25
C ALA A 1084 2.83 1.30 -37.35
N ILE A 1085 2.74 2.31 -36.48
CA ILE A 1085 1.58 2.53 -35.60
C ILE A 1085 0.36 2.98 -36.39
N MET A 1086 0.49 3.91 -37.34
CA MET A 1086 -0.65 4.39 -38.14
C MET A 1086 -1.33 3.29 -38.98
N ASN A 1087 -0.58 2.24 -39.36
CA ASN A 1087 -1.10 1.07 -40.05
C ASN A 1087 -1.79 0.03 -39.12
N THR A 1088 -1.83 0.23 -37.81
CA THR A 1088 -2.54 -0.67 -36.86
C THR A 1088 -4.06 -0.47 -36.85
N GLN A 1089 -4.79 -1.47 -36.35
CA GLN A 1089 -6.19 -1.29 -35.97
C GLN A 1089 -6.29 -0.33 -34.79
N ALA A 1090 -5.41 -0.46 -33.78
CA ALA A 1090 -5.38 0.40 -32.61
C ALA A 1090 -5.42 1.90 -32.97
N TRP A 1091 -4.57 2.34 -33.90
CA TRP A 1091 -4.58 3.72 -34.39
C TRP A 1091 -5.85 4.06 -35.19
N ARG A 1092 -6.34 3.17 -36.07
CA ARG A 1092 -7.60 3.40 -36.79
C ARG A 1092 -8.83 3.49 -35.88
N THR A 1093 -8.82 2.84 -34.71
CA THR A 1093 -9.93 2.83 -33.76
C THR A 1093 -9.82 3.98 -32.73
N PHE A 1094 -8.62 4.35 -32.29
CA PHE A 1094 -8.41 5.28 -31.18
C PHE A 1094 -7.57 6.52 -31.49
N GLY A 1095 -6.97 6.62 -32.69
CA GLY A 1095 -6.08 7.71 -33.10
C GLY A 1095 -6.73 9.11 -33.02
N SER A 1096 -8.06 9.19 -33.18
CA SER A 1096 -8.84 10.43 -33.05
C SER A 1096 -8.91 10.99 -31.63
N ASN A 1097 -8.59 10.19 -30.60
CA ASN A 1097 -8.56 10.66 -29.21
C ASN A 1097 -7.27 11.44 -28.90
N PHE A 1098 -6.19 11.18 -29.66
CA PHE A 1098 -4.96 11.97 -29.60
C PHE A 1098 -5.19 13.30 -30.33
N THR A 1099 -5.76 14.28 -29.65
CA THR A 1099 -6.14 15.60 -30.21
C THR A 1099 -4.99 16.39 -30.85
N TYR A 1100 -3.74 16.09 -30.48
CA TYR A 1100 -2.52 16.67 -31.07
C TYR A 1100 -1.77 15.71 -32.00
N GLY A 1101 -2.37 14.55 -32.30
CA GLY A 1101 -1.87 13.55 -33.24
C GLY A 1101 -0.60 12.82 -32.78
N ILE A 1102 0.07 12.21 -33.77
CA ILE A 1102 1.36 11.52 -33.60
C ILE A 1102 2.51 12.40 -34.11
N LYS A 1103 3.37 12.81 -33.18
CA LYS A 1103 4.56 13.64 -33.40
C LYS A 1103 5.82 12.77 -33.35
N ILE A 1104 6.81 13.13 -34.16
CA ILE A 1104 8.17 12.61 -34.03
C ILE A 1104 8.93 13.54 -33.11
N ILE A 1105 9.75 12.98 -32.22
CA ILE A 1105 10.69 13.70 -31.36
C ILE A 1105 12.09 13.13 -31.52
N ASP A 1106 13.10 13.97 -31.34
CA ASP A 1106 14.45 13.47 -31.13
C ASP A 1106 14.51 12.83 -29.74
N SER A 1107 14.97 11.58 -29.65
CA SER A 1107 15.02 10.83 -28.39
C SER A 1107 16.08 11.38 -27.42
N SER A 1108 16.96 12.28 -27.86
CA SER A 1108 17.88 13.05 -27.02
C SER A 1108 17.27 14.30 -26.36
N LEU A 1109 16.08 14.74 -26.77
CA LEU A 1109 15.38 15.91 -26.21
C LEU A 1109 14.36 15.56 -25.11
N VAL A 1110 14.29 14.29 -24.69
CA VAL A 1110 13.44 13.84 -23.58
C VAL A 1110 14.33 13.30 -22.45
N ASP A 1111 14.31 13.99 -21.32
CA ASP A 1111 15.02 13.56 -20.11
C ASP A 1111 14.51 12.18 -19.66
N GLU A 1112 15.37 11.18 -19.67
CA GLU A 1112 15.01 9.80 -19.29
C GLU A 1112 14.56 9.68 -17.83
N ASN A 1113 14.98 10.62 -16.97
CA ASN A 1113 14.70 10.61 -15.53
C ASN A 1113 13.45 11.43 -15.14
N ASN A 1114 13.07 12.49 -15.89
CA ASN A 1114 11.89 13.33 -15.58
C ASN A 1114 10.82 13.39 -16.69
N GLY A 1115 11.06 12.81 -17.87
CA GLY A 1115 10.10 12.75 -18.99
C GLY A 1115 9.71 14.10 -19.62
N GLY A 1116 10.35 15.20 -19.19
CA GLY A 1116 10.16 16.51 -19.81
C GLY A 1116 10.75 16.55 -21.21
N ILE A 1117 10.09 17.26 -22.12
CA ILE A 1117 10.72 17.71 -23.37
C ILE A 1117 11.51 18.96 -23.04
N ASP A 1118 12.81 18.96 -23.31
CA ASP A 1118 13.58 20.19 -23.33
C ASP A 1118 13.14 21.00 -24.57
N ASN A 1119 12.45 22.12 -24.31
CA ASN A 1119 11.88 22.95 -25.36
C ASN A 1119 12.87 23.98 -25.93
N GLY A 1120 14.10 24.08 -25.40
CA GLY A 1120 15.16 24.91 -25.98
C GLY A 1120 14.84 26.41 -26.05
N ILE A 1121 14.35 26.99 -24.95
CA ILE A 1121 14.08 28.43 -24.76
C ILE A 1121 14.80 28.92 -23.51
#